data_AF-A0A0B8PA67-F1
#
_entry.id   AF-A0A0B8PA67-F1
#
_cell.length_a   1.000
_cell.length_b   1.000
_cell.length_c   1.000
_cell.angle_alpha   90.00
_cell.angle_beta   90.00
_cell.angle_gamma   90.00
#
_symmetry.space_group_name_H-M   'P 1'
#
loop_
_entity.id
_entity.type
_entity.pdbx_description
1 polymer ?
#
loop_
_entity_poly.entity_id
_entity_poly.type
_entity_poly.pdbx_seq_one_letter_code
_entity_poly.pdbx_strand_id
1 'polypeptide(L)'
;MAIKKTELYSSLWASCDELRGGMDASQYKDYVLTMLFMKYVSDKYKGVRRGMIKVPEGASYDDMIAAKGDKEIGDKINKIIAALAEANDLKGVIDVADFNDEDKLGKGKDMIDRLTKLVGIFQGLDLSDNRADGDDLLGDAYEYLMRHFATESGKSKGQFYTPSEVSSILAKVVGITKDTPLDASVYDPTCGSGSLLLKASDEAPRGLSIFGQEMDNATSALARMNMILHDNATAKVFKGNTLSEPEWKDGPNQLKTFDFCVANPPFSNKNWTSGLNPENDLYDRFTWGIPPEKNGDYTFLLHILKSLKSTGKGAVILPHGVLFRGNAEASIRENLIKQGYIKGIIGLPANLFYGTGIPACIIVIDKEHAQKAVAGFKESDESLPTITGRSIFMVDASKGFIKDGNKNRLRSQDIHKVVDVFTKGQELARFSRSVPIDEIVANDYNLNIPRYIDSSEPEDLHDLSAHLQGGIPNHDLDALDRYWKVFPNIRATLFEPAREGYSNALVQASEVKSRILAHQEFKDFALRSLKPFDAWVEQTQLKEIKQGDSPKELIFDISEQLLNGYAYSDLLSKYDIYQILMDYWADTMQDDVYVLMQDDWQAGNKIRELVAKSKEAPDLVIDKKKYKAELIPPSLLVARYFADEQAHVDDLQAKLDEAIKLSIV
;
A
#
# COMPACT_ATOMS: atom_id res chain seq x y z
N MET A 1 -22.17 18.17 -5.80
CA MET A 1 -20.95 18.09 -6.66
C MET A 1 -20.06 17.03 -6.05
N ALA A 2 -19.38 16.28 -6.89
CA ALA A 2 -18.38 15.31 -6.48
C ALA A 2 -17.35 15.91 -5.51
N ILE A 3 -17.15 15.30 -4.34
CA ILE A 3 -16.04 15.67 -3.44
C ILE A 3 -14.75 15.09 -4.04
N LYS A 4 -13.77 15.96 -4.31
CA LYS A 4 -12.43 15.51 -4.72
C LYS A 4 -11.68 14.95 -3.51
N LYS A 5 -10.85 13.93 -3.73
CA LYS A 5 -10.01 13.33 -2.70
C LYS A 5 -9.15 14.35 -1.96
N THR A 6 -8.58 15.29 -2.73
CA THR A 6 -7.77 16.40 -2.23
C THR A 6 -8.56 17.34 -1.30
N GLU A 7 -9.83 17.61 -1.60
CA GLU A 7 -10.72 18.44 -0.77
C GLU A 7 -11.10 17.75 0.55
N LEU A 8 -11.42 16.46 0.48
CA LEU A 8 -11.70 15.64 1.66
C LEU A 8 -10.48 15.62 2.59
N TYR A 9 -9.29 15.34 2.05
CA TYR A 9 -8.06 15.29 2.84
C TYR A 9 -7.73 16.64 3.48
N SER A 10 -7.91 17.75 2.75
CA SER A 10 -7.70 19.09 3.31
C SER A 10 -8.66 19.39 4.48
N SER A 11 -9.91 18.93 4.39
CA SER A 11 -10.90 19.12 5.46
C SER A 11 -10.55 18.30 6.70
N LEU A 12 -10.12 17.05 6.52
CA LEU A 12 -9.66 16.19 7.61
C LEU A 12 -8.42 16.75 8.31
N TRP A 13 -7.51 17.35 7.54
CA TRP A 13 -6.34 18.04 8.06
C TRP A 13 -6.70 19.27 8.90
N ALA A 14 -7.67 20.06 8.45
CA ALA A 14 -8.16 21.20 9.22
C ALA A 14 -8.76 20.77 10.57
N SER A 15 -9.44 19.61 10.64
CA SER A 15 -9.94 19.04 11.89
C SER A 15 -8.80 18.68 12.85
N CYS A 16 -7.71 18.12 12.35
CA CYS A 16 -6.53 17.80 13.16
C CYS A 16 -5.89 19.09 13.70
N ASP A 17 -5.75 20.13 12.87
CA ASP A 17 -5.19 21.42 13.29
C ASP A 17 -6.01 22.10 14.39
N GLU A 18 -7.35 22.01 14.35
CA GLU A 18 -8.20 22.58 15.39
C GLU A 18 -8.10 21.83 16.73
N LEU A 19 -7.63 20.58 16.76
CA LEU A 19 -7.41 19.80 17.99
C LEU A 19 -5.96 19.84 18.48
N ARG A 20 -5.01 20.30 17.65
CA ARG A 20 -3.61 20.48 18.05
C ARG A 20 -3.48 21.51 19.18
N GLY A 21 -2.49 21.28 20.04
CA GLY A 21 -2.15 22.14 21.19
C GLY A 21 -2.79 21.75 22.53
N GLY A 22 -3.91 21.02 22.53
CA GLY A 22 -4.54 20.47 23.75
C GLY A 22 -4.30 18.96 23.95
N MET A 23 -3.88 18.24 22.90
CA MET A 23 -3.65 16.80 22.94
C MET A 23 -2.65 16.35 21.87
N ASP A 24 -2.04 15.17 22.06
CA ASP A 24 -1.11 14.58 21.08
C ASP A 24 -1.83 13.82 19.96
N ALA A 25 -1.10 13.44 18.90
CA ALA A 25 -1.65 12.72 17.74
C ALA A 25 -2.28 11.37 18.08
N SER A 26 -1.79 10.70 19.13
CA SER A 26 -2.37 9.44 19.59
C SER A 26 -3.70 9.62 20.32
N GLN A 27 -4.06 10.85 20.70
CA GLN A 27 -5.29 11.21 21.38
C GLN A 27 -6.32 11.86 20.44
N TYR A 28 -5.93 12.88 19.65
CA TYR A 28 -6.91 13.54 18.76
C TYR A 28 -7.44 12.63 17.65
N LYS A 29 -6.71 11.56 17.31
CA LYS A 29 -7.17 10.56 16.33
C LYS A 29 -8.57 10.03 16.66
N ASP A 30 -8.86 9.77 17.93
CA ASP A 30 -10.12 9.14 18.34
C ASP A 30 -11.28 10.10 18.13
N TYR A 31 -11.07 11.40 18.38
CA TYR A 31 -12.05 12.45 18.13
C TYR A 31 -12.32 12.66 16.64
N VAL A 32 -11.27 12.79 15.82
CA VAL A 32 -11.41 13.05 14.37
C VAL A 32 -12.09 11.87 13.67
N LEU A 33 -11.68 10.63 13.98
CA LEU A 33 -12.23 9.42 13.37
C LEU A 33 -13.68 9.18 13.81
N THR A 34 -14.02 9.47 15.07
CA THR A 34 -15.40 9.39 15.56
C THR A 34 -16.29 10.42 14.86
N MET A 35 -15.84 11.67 14.69
CA MET A 35 -16.59 12.70 13.98
C MET A 35 -16.84 12.33 12.51
N LEU A 36 -15.81 11.80 11.83
CA LEU A 36 -15.93 11.30 10.46
C LEU A 36 -16.95 10.16 10.36
N PHE A 37 -16.87 9.20 11.28
CA PHE A 37 -17.82 8.08 11.36
C PHE A 37 -19.25 8.57 11.60
N MET A 38 -19.47 9.46 12.58
CA MET A 38 -20.78 10.04 12.90
C MET A 38 -21.37 10.79 11.69
N LYS A 39 -20.55 11.54 10.95
CA LYS A 39 -21.00 12.24 9.73
C LYS A 39 -21.45 11.25 8.67
N TYR A 40 -20.61 10.25 8.38
CA TYR A 40 -20.91 9.24 7.37
C TYR A 40 -22.19 8.46 7.64
N VAL A 41 -22.32 7.89 8.84
CA VAL A 41 -23.50 7.07 9.16
C VAL A 41 -24.78 7.90 9.18
N SER A 42 -24.67 9.18 9.56
CA SER A 42 -25.80 10.11 9.51
C SER A 42 -26.21 10.43 8.08
N ASP A 43 -25.27 10.73 7.20
CA ASP A 43 -25.57 11.01 5.79
C ASP A 43 -26.13 9.78 5.06
N LYS A 44 -25.53 8.61 5.29
CA LYS A 44 -25.87 7.38 4.57
C LYS A 44 -27.12 6.68 5.10
N TYR A 45 -27.31 6.65 6.42
CA TYR A 45 -28.32 5.78 7.04
C TYR A 45 -29.45 6.52 7.78
N LYS A 46 -29.38 7.84 7.97
CA LYS A 46 -30.49 8.57 8.59
C LYS A 46 -31.76 8.43 7.75
N GLY A 47 -32.84 7.98 8.40
CA GLY A 47 -34.12 7.73 7.74
C GLY A 47 -34.16 6.45 6.88
N VAL A 48 -33.09 5.68 6.80
CA VAL A 48 -33.03 4.43 6.01
C VAL A 48 -33.53 3.25 6.85
N ARG A 49 -34.74 2.76 6.54
CA ARG A 49 -35.44 1.73 7.34
C ARG A 49 -34.71 0.38 7.47
N ARG A 50 -33.90 0.00 6.48
CA ARG A 50 -33.13 -1.25 6.43
C ARG A 50 -31.63 -0.99 6.23
N GLY A 51 -31.12 0.11 6.79
CA GLY A 51 -29.69 0.42 6.77
C GLY A 51 -28.89 -0.60 7.60
N MET A 52 -27.61 -0.76 7.26
CA MET A 52 -26.67 -1.58 8.05
C MET A 52 -26.44 -0.99 9.45
N ILE A 53 -26.52 0.34 9.56
CA ILE A 53 -26.45 1.09 10.80
C ILE A 53 -27.80 1.75 11.03
N LYS A 54 -28.33 1.61 12.25
CA LYS A 54 -29.52 2.32 12.71
C LYS A 54 -29.11 3.66 13.28
N VAL A 55 -29.67 4.75 12.78
CA VAL A 55 -29.49 6.10 13.36
C VAL A 55 -30.77 6.48 14.10
N PRO A 56 -30.83 6.38 15.45
CA PRO A 56 -31.98 6.82 16.23
C PRO A 56 -32.26 8.33 16.08
N GLU A 57 -33.48 8.73 16.44
CA GLU A 57 -33.83 10.14 16.61
C GLU A 57 -32.94 10.76 17.71
N GLY A 58 -32.38 11.95 17.46
CA GLY A 58 -31.46 12.61 18.37
C GLY A 58 -30.02 12.05 18.38
N ALA A 59 -29.71 11.10 17.50
CA ALA A 59 -28.40 10.44 17.42
C ALA A 59 -27.67 10.69 16.08
N SER A 60 -28.06 11.73 15.35
CA SER A 60 -27.51 12.08 14.04
C SER A 60 -26.53 13.24 14.12
N TYR A 61 -25.76 13.43 13.05
CA TYR A 61 -24.84 14.55 12.92
C TYR A 61 -25.56 15.91 12.88
N ASP A 62 -26.81 15.95 12.40
CA ASP A 62 -27.64 17.16 12.47
C ASP A 62 -27.91 17.60 13.92
N ASP A 63 -28.00 16.64 14.84
CA ASP A 63 -28.17 16.92 16.27
C ASP A 63 -26.89 17.53 16.86
N MET A 64 -25.71 17.13 16.36
CA MET A 64 -24.44 17.77 16.70
C MET A 64 -24.36 19.20 16.16
N ILE A 65 -24.83 19.43 14.93
CA ILE A 65 -24.92 20.76 14.33
C ILE A 65 -25.85 21.66 15.16
N ALA A 66 -26.98 21.13 15.62
CA ALA A 66 -27.92 21.86 16.47
C ALA A 66 -27.34 22.22 17.85
N ALA A 67 -26.35 21.47 18.35
CA ALA A 67 -25.66 21.74 19.60
C ALA A 67 -24.57 22.84 19.50
N LYS A 68 -24.26 23.34 18.30
CA LYS A 68 -23.24 24.40 18.10
C LYS A 68 -23.56 25.65 18.93
N GLY A 69 -22.55 26.14 19.65
CA GLY A 69 -22.67 27.31 20.52
C GLY A 69 -23.37 27.06 21.86
N ASP A 70 -23.83 25.85 22.13
CA ASP A 70 -24.45 25.49 23.42
C ASP A 70 -23.39 25.42 24.54
N LYS A 71 -23.77 25.77 25.77
CA LYS A 71 -22.88 25.73 26.93
C LYS A 71 -22.50 24.30 27.35
N GLU A 72 -23.33 23.32 27.00
CA GLU A 72 -23.17 21.90 27.31
C GLU A 72 -22.86 21.08 26.05
N ILE A 73 -22.29 21.69 25.01
CA ILE A 73 -22.03 21.03 23.71
C ILE A 73 -21.25 19.71 23.86
N GLY A 74 -20.24 19.64 24.74
CA GLY A 74 -19.43 18.43 24.95
C GLY A 74 -20.26 17.24 25.44
N ASP A 75 -21.02 17.44 26.51
CA ASP A 75 -21.94 16.43 27.05
C ASP A 75 -23.05 16.04 26.06
N LYS A 76 -23.59 17.01 25.30
CA LYS A 76 -24.57 16.73 24.24
C LYS A 76 -23.99 15.84 23.14
N ILE A 77 -22.78 16.13 22.66
CA ILE A 77 -22.09 15.31 21.66
C ILE A 77 -21.88 13.88 22.20
N ASN A 78 -21.40 13.73 23.44
CA ASN A 78 -21.23 12.42 24.08
C ASN A 78 -22.56 11.63 24.12
N LYS A 79 -23.67 12.28 24.48
CA LYS A 79 -25.00 11.65 24.52
C LYS A 79 -25.50 11.21 23.13
N ILE A 80 -25.28 12.04 22.11
CA ILE A 80 -25.59 11.73 20.71
C ILE A 80 -24.83 10.48 20.26
N ILE A 81 -23.52 10.44 20.51
CA ILE A 81 -22.66 9.30 20.16
C ILE A 81 -23.09 8.05 20.94
N ALA A 82 -23.32 8.15 22.24
CA ALA A 82 -23.74 7.02 23.08
C ALA A 82 -25.09 6.42 22.64
N ALA A 83 -26.03 7.25 22.21
CA ALA A 83 -27.31 6.78 21.67
C ALA A 83 -27.14 6.01 20.35
N LEU A 84 -26.26 6.49 19.47
CA LEU A 84 -25.90 5.75 18.26
C LEU A 84 -25.18 4.44 18.61
N ALA A 85 -24.24 4.49 19.56
CA ALA A 85 -23.44 3.35 19.98
C ALA A 85 -24.31 2.21 20.51
N GLU A 86 -25.27 2.53 21.38
CA GLU A 86 -26.19 1.56 21.96
C GLU A 86 -27.09 0.91 20.91
N ALA A 87 -27.57 1.68 19.95
CA ALA A 87 -28.49 1.17 18.93
C ALA A 87 -27.84 0.16 17.96
N ASN A 88 -26.50 0.10 17.92
CA ASN A 88 -25.73 -0.65 16.92
C ASN A 88 -24.68 -1.59 17.52
N ASP A 89 -24.68 -1.81 18.84
CA ASP A 89 -23.67 -2.61 19.53
C ASP A 89 -22.23 -2.07 19.29
N LEU A 90 -22.09 -0.75 19.31
CA LEU A 90 -20.83 0.00 19.16
C LEU A 90 -20.39 0.68 20.46
N LYS A 91 -20.91 0.23 21.61
CA LYS A 91 -20.42 0.66 22.93
C LYS A 91 -18.97 0.24 23.14
N GLY A 92 -18.16 1.14 23.69
CA GLY A 92 -16.71 1.01 23.78
C GLY A 92 -16.00 1.07 22.42
N VAL A 93 -16.71 1.42 21.34
CA VAL A 93 -16.15 1.54 19.98
C VAL A 93 -16.10 2.98 19.53
N ILE A 94 -17.24 3.64 19.43
CA ILE A 94 -17.34 5.02 18.92
C ILE A 94 -17.46 6.05 20.04
N ASP A 95 -17.73 5.62 21.27
CA ASP A 95 -17.93 6.43 22.49
C ASP A 95 -16.69 6.45 23.40
N VAL A 96 -15.50 6.15 22.84
CA VAL A 96 -14.22 6.17 23.58
C VAL A 96 -13.71 7.59 23.82
N ALA A 97 -13.93 8.49 22.86
CA ALA A 97 -13.51 9.88 22.95
C ALA A 97 -14.49 10.69 23.81
N ASP A 98 -13.99 11.35 24.85
CA ASP A 98 -14.79 12.22 25.72
C ASP A 98 -14.76 13.67 25.20
N PHE A 99 -15.85 14.12 24.59
CA PHE A 99 -16.00 15.49 24.07
C PHE A 99 -16.28 16.53 25.16
N ASN A 100 -16.35 16.14 26.43
CA ASN A 100 -16.51 17.05 27.57
C ASN A 100 -15.26 17.10 28.46
N ASP A 101 -14.13 16.59 27.97
CA ASP A 101 -12.83 16.59 28.67
C ASP A 101 -12.20 18.00 28.66
N GLU A 102 -12.32 18.71 29.77
CA GLU A 102 -11.81 20.08 29.95
C GLU A 102 -10.27 20.19 29.85
N ASP A 103 -9.54 19.12 30.19
CA ASP A 103 -8.08 19.14 30.15
C ASP A 103 -7.57 19.05 28.72
N LYS A 104 -8.31 18.38 27.83
CA LYS A 104 -7.97 18.23 26.41
C LYS A 104 -8.56 19.30 25.50
N LEU A 105 -9.80 19.71 25.77
CA LEU A 105 -10.59 20.56 24.86
C LEU A 105 -10.73 22.01 25.34
N GLY A 106 -10.19 22.34 26.51
CA GLY A 106 -10.28 23.66 27.13
C GLY A 106 -11.52 23.82 28.00
N LYS A 107 -11.69 24.99 28.63
CA LYS A 107 -12.80 25.26 29.56
C LYS A 107 -13.75 26.32 29.05
N GLY A 108 -15.02 26.20 29.41
CA GLY A 108 -16.06 27.19 29.12
C GLY A 108 -16.09 27.57 27.64
N LYS A 109 -15.87 28.86 27.34
CA LYS A 109 -15.95 29.37 25.96
C LYS A 109 -14.95 28.72 25.00
N ASP A 110 -13.77 28.32 25.46
CA ASP A 110 -12.77 27.69 24.59
C ASP A 110 -13.25 26.34 24.05
N MET A 111 -13.80 25.49 24.92
CA MET A 111 -14.42 24.21 24.52
C MET A 111 -15.59 24.44 23.55
N ILE A 112 -16.45 25.41 23.85
CA ILE A 112 -17.61 25.73 23.01
C ILE A 112 -17.15 26.13 21.61
N ASP A 113 -16.19 27.06 21.51
CA ASP A 113 -15.69 27.57 20.23
C ASP A 113 -14.97 26.45 19.46
N ARG A 114 -14.12 25.65 20.13
CA ARG A 114 -13.38 24.54 19.54
C ARG A 114 -14.30 23.46 18.98
N LEU A 115 -15.26 22.97 19.77
CA LEU A 115 -16.22 21.95 19.33
C LEU A 115 -17.16 22.49 18.25
N THR A 116 -17.58 23.76 18.35
CA THR A 116 -18.41 24.40 17.32
C THR A 116 -17.70 24.46 15.96
N LYS A 117 -16.41 24.78 15.96
CA LYS A 117 -15.60 24.75 14.73
C LYS A 117 -15.39 23.33 14.25
N LEU A 118 -15.04 22.39 15.12
CA LEU A 118 -14.86 20.98 14.75
C LEU A 118 -16.10 20.43 14.07
N VAL A 119 -17.28 20.62 14.66
CA VAL A 119 -18.56 20.21 14.06
C VAL A 119 -18.76 20.92 12.71
N GLY A 120 -18.40 22.20 12.63
CA GLY A 120 -18.48 23.01 11.41
C GLY A 120 -17.58 22.55 10.26
N ILE A 121 -16.40 21.97 10.55
CA ILE A 121 -15.48 21.47 9.52
C ILE A 121 -16.13 20.30 8.77
N PHE A 122 -16.67 19.31 9.49
CA PHE A 122 -17.34 18.17 8.87
C PHE A 122 -18.76 18.50 8.36
N GLN A 123 -19.42 19.56 8.87
CA GLN A 123 -20.71 20.02 8.35
C GLN A 123 -20.63 20.38 6.85
N GLY A 124 -19.48 20.89 6.38
CA GLY A 124 -19.27 21.24 4.98
C GLY A 124 -19.07 20.05 4.03
N LEU A 125 -18.96 18.83 4.57
CA LEU A 125 -18.82 17.60 3.77
C LEU A 125 -20.21 17.01 3.50
N ASP A 126 -20.50 16.70 2.24
CA ASP A 126 -21.69 15.94 1.83
C ASP A 126 -21.28 14.52 1.45
N LEU A 127 -21.62 13.54 2.29
CA LEU A 127 -21.28 12.13 2.08
C LEU A 127 -22.50 11.30 1.62
N SER A 128 -23.59 11.95 1.18
CA SER A 128 -24.87 11.28 0.91
C SER A 128 -25.04 10.71 -0.52
N ASP A 129 -24.43 11.34 -1.53
CA ASP A 129 -24.66 11.03 -2.97
C ASP A 129 -23.62 10.09 -3.62
N ASN A 130 -22.73 9.53 -2.81
CA ASN A 130 -21.59 8.73 -3.28
C ASN A 130 -21.97 7.26 -3.51
N ARG A 131 -22.78 6.99 -4.56
CA ARG A 131 -23.20 5.62 -4.92
C ARG A 131 -22.07 4.85 -5.63
N ALA A 132 -21.89 3.60 -5.20
CA ALA A 132 -21.05 2.53 -5.74
C ALA A 132 -19.52 2.66 -5.57
N ASP A 133 -18.88 3.76 -5.97
CA ASP A 133 -17.40 3.93 -5.86
C ASP A 133 -16.99 5.03 -4.86
N GLY A 134 -17.95 5.76 -4.29
CA GLY A 134 -17.66 6.85 -3.34
C GLY A 134 -17.59 6.40 -1.87
N ASP A 135 -18.06 5.19 -1.54
CA ASP A 135 -17.78 4.53 -0.25
C ASP A 135 -16.27 4.24 -0.10
N ASP A 136 -15.60 3.90 -1.21
CA ASP A 136 -14.14 3.79 -1.27
C ASP A 136 -13.42 5.10 -0.94
N LEU A 137 -13.95 6.24 -1.38
CA LEU A 137 -13.28 7.53 -1.16
C LEU A 137 -13.19 7.87 0.33
N LEU A 138 -14.25 7.57 1.08
CA LEU A 138 -14.29 7.82 2.51
C LEU A 138 -13.47 6.78 3.28
N GLY A 139 -13.60 5.51 2.91
CA GLY A 139 -12.74 4.44 3.43
C GLY A 139 -11.27 4.76 3.24
N ASP A 140 -10.87 5.17 2.03
CA ASP A 140 -9.52 5.63 1.68
C ASP A 140 -9.10 6.86 2.51
N ALA A 141 -10.02 7.75 2.84
CA ALA A 141 -9.73 8.91 3.69
C ALA A 141 -9.53 8.53 5.15
N TYR A 142 -10.28 7.54 5.63
CA TYR A 142 -10.09 6.93 6.95
C TYR A 142 -8.73 6.23 7.02
N GLU A 143 -8.40 5.40 6.02
CA GLU A 143 -7.10 4.73 5.88
C GLU A 143 -5.93 5.73 5.80
N TYR A 144 -6.11 6.82 5.04
CA TYR A 144 -5.14 7.91 4.96
C TYR A 144 -4.88 8.53 6.34
N LEU A 145 -5.94 8.85 7.10
CA LEU A 145 -5.81 9.37 8.46
C LEU A 145 -5.13 8.38 9.40
N MET A 146 -5.50 7.10 9.34
CA MET A 146 -4.85 6.07 10.16
C MET A 146 -3.35 5.95 9.85
N ARG A 147 -2.97 5.93 8.56
CA ARG A 147 -1.55 5.97 8.14
C ARG A 147 -0.85 7.20 8.70
N HIS A 148 -1.51 8.35 8.63
CA HIS A 148 -0.96 9.60 9.13
C HIS A 148 -0.71 9.55 10.65
N PHE A 149 -1.69 9.11 11.44
CA PHE A 149 -1.54 8.96 12.89
C PHE A 149 -0.52 7.87 13.28
N ALA A 150 -0.40 6.80 12.48
CA ALA A 150 0.65 5.80 12.67
C ALA A 150 2.05 6.39 12.45
N THR A 151 2.18 7.33 11.51
CA THR A 151 3.43 8.04 11.23
C THR A 151 3.78 9.05 12.34
N GLU A 152 2.81 9.86 12.79
CA GLU A 152 3.03 10.89 13.82
C GLU A 152 3.23 10.32 15.23
N SER A 153 2.53 9.25 15.58
CA SER A 153 2.54 8.74 16.95
C SER A 153 3.89 8.21 17.41
N GLY A 154 4.80 7.83 16.49
CA GLY A 154 6.16 7.38 16.78
C GLY A 154 6.29 6.17 17.70
N LYS A 155 5.18 5.61 18.21
CA LYS A 155 5.14 4.55 19.22
C LYS A 155 5.48 3.22 18.56
N SER A 156 6.41 2.50 19.19
CA SER A 156 7.13 1.32 18.70
C SER A 156 6.33 0.02 18.56
N LYS A 157 5.00 0.08 18.50
CA LYS A 157 4.19 -1.13 18.36
C LYS A 157 3.68 -1.22 16.93
N GLY A 158 4.37 -2.02 16.10
CA GLY A 158 3.94 -2.37 14.72
C GLY A 158 2.60 -3.11 14.62
N GLN A 159 1.77 -3.06 15.67
CA GLN A 159 0.44 -3.66 15.80
C GLN A 159 -0.68 -2.73 15.27
N PHE A 160 -0.43 -1.42 15.13
CA PHE A 160 -1.51 -0.48 14.85
C PHE A 160 -1.90 -0.38 13.37
N TYR A 161 -0.93 -0.48 12.45
CA TYR A 161 -1.16 -0.27 11.02
C TYR A 161 -0.11 -0.98 10.18
N THR A 162 -0.55 -1.78 9.23
CA THR A 162 0.28 -2.40 8.20
C THR A 162 0.25 -1.50 6.96
N PRO A 163 1.41 -1.06 6.41
CA PRO A 163 1.42 -0.26 5.19
C PRO A 163 0.58 -0.91 4.09
N SER A 164 -0.34 -0.14 3.51
CA SER A 164 -1.32 -0.62 2.51
C SER A 164 -0.65 -1.33 1.33
N GLU A 165 0.53 -0.85 0.93
CA GLU A 165 1.32 -1.45 -0.15
C GLU A 165 1.76 -2.88 0.18
N VAL A 166 2.15 -3.14 1.44
CA VAL A 166 2.52 -4.48 1.90
C VAL A 166 1.28 -5.35 2.05
N SER A 167 0.19 -4.81 2.61
CA SER A 167 -1.09 -5.51 2.73
C SER A 167 -1.62 -6.00 1.37
N SER A 168 -1.45 -5.20 0.32
CA SER A 168 -1.81 -5.54 -1.06
C SER A 168 -1.01 -6.73 -1.58
N ILE A 169 0.29 -6.83 -1.25
CA ILE A 169 1.10 -8.01 -1.59
C ILE A 169 0.52 -9.25 -0.90
N LEU A 170 0.25 -9.19 0.41
CA LEU A 170 -0.26 -10.33 1.19
C LEU A 170 -1.58 -10.86 0.60
N ALA A 171 -2.53 -9.96 0.36
CA ALA A 171 -3.85 -10.29 -0.17
C ALA A 171 -3.78 -11.01 -1.53
N LYS A 172 -2.85 -10.59 -2.40
CA LYS A 172 -2.66 -11.20 -3.72
C LYS A 172 -1.87 -12.52 -3.65
N VAL A 173 -0.77 -12.59 -2.89
CA VAL A 173 0.10 -13.78 -2.86
C VAL A 173 -0.50 -14.95 -2.04
N VAL A 174 -1.41 -14.68 -1.11
CA VAL A 174 -2.14 -15.73 -0.39
C VAL A 174 -3.11 -16.49 -1.31
N GLY A 175 -3.47 -15.90 -2.45
CA GLY A 175 -4.28 -16.53 -3.50
C GLY A 175 -5.77 -16.19 -3.43
N ILE A 176 -6.15 -15.06 -2.84
CA ILE A 176 -7.49 -14.51 -2.98
C ILE A 176 -7.58 -13.86 -4.37
N THR A 177 -8.67 -14.12 -5.09
CA THR A 177 -8.92 -13.61 -6.44
C THR A 177 -10.40 -13.29 -6.62
N LYS A 178 -10.77 -12.66 -7.74
CA LYS A 178 -12.17 -12.47 -8.15
C LYS A 178 -12.99 -13.76 -8.23
N ASP A 179 -12.32 -14.90 -8.41
CA ASP A 179 -12.92 -16.22 -8.50
C ASP A 179 -13.01 -16.94 -7.13
N THR A 180 -12.59 -16.29 -6.04
CA THR A 180 -12.75 -16.81 -4.67
C THR A 180 -14.23 -17.06 -4.34
N PRO A 181 -14.59 -18.25 -3.82
CA PRO A 181 -15.97 -18.57 -3.45
C PRO A 181 -16.56 -17.59 -2.42
N LEU A 182 -17.84 -17.28 -2.53
CA LEU A 182 -18.56 -16.36 -1.63
C LEU A 182 -18.55 -16.81 -0.16
N ASP A 183 -18.55 -18.11 0.07
CA ASP A 183 -18.52 -18.72 1.39
C ASP A 183 -17.09 -18.90 1.94
N ALA A 184 -16.07 -18.48 1.19
CA ALA A 184 -14.70 -18.47 1.65
C ALA A 184 -14.53 -17.50 2.84
N SER A 185 -13.56 -17.82 3.68
CA SER A 185 -13.30 -17.11 4.92
C SER A 185 -11.86 -16.66 5.04
N VAL A 186 -11.65 -15.44 5.54
CA VAL A 186 -10.34 -14.89 5.86
C VAL A 186 -10.23 -14.57 7.35
N TYR A 187 -9.09 -14.89 7.93
CA TYR A 187 -8.79 -14.63 9.34
C TYR A 187 -7.48 -13.86 9.53
N ASP A 188 -7.51 -12.86 10.41
CA ASP A 188 -6.31 -12.22 10.95
C ASP A 188 -6.32 -12.30 12.50
N PRO A 189 -5.38 -13.07 13.11
CA PRO A 189 -5.27 -13.22 14.56
C PRO A 189 -4.77 -11.97 15.30
N THR A 190 -4.30 -10.96 14.59
CA THR A 190 -3.70 -9.74 15.13
C THR A 190 -4.06 -8.58 14.22
N CYS A 191 -5.36 -8.38 14.00
CA CYS A 191 -5.85 -7.62 12.86
C CYS A 191 -5.56 -6.12 12.93
N GLY A 192 -5.13 -5.59 14.08
CA GLY A 192 -4.89 -4.17 14.24
C GLY A 192 -6.13 -3.38 13.87
N SER A 193 -5.96 -2.38 13.01
CA SER A 193 -7.03 -1.54 12.44
C SER A 193 -7.88 -2.21 11.35
N GLY A 194 -7.66 -3.49 11.05
CA GLY A 194 -8.43 -4.23 10.05
C GLY A 194 -8.06 -3.94 8.60
N SER A 195 -7.14 -3.02 8.32
CA SER A 195 -6.75 -2.61 6.96
C SER A 195 -6.25 -3.78 6.10
N LEU A 196 -5.53 -4.73 6.70
CA LEU A 196 -5.05 -5.93 5.98
C LEU A 196 -6.22 -6.84 5.56
N LEU A 197 -7.21 -7.02 6.44
CA LEU A 197 -8.42 -7.79 6.14
C LEU A 197 -9.27 -7.11 5.06
N LEU A 198 -9.35 -5.78 5.06
CA LEU A 198 -10.02 -5.02 4.01
C LEU A 198 -9.33 -5.22 2.66
N LYS A 199 -7.99 -5.14 2.61
CA LYS A 199 -7.25 -5.46 1.38
C LYS A 199 -7.47 -6.88 0.88
N ALA A 200 -7.61 -7.84 1.80
CA ALA A 200 -8.00 -9.20 1.43
C ALA A 200 -9.43 -9.27 0.88
N SER A 201 -10.36 -8.49 1.42
CA SER A 201 -11.74 -8.38 0.92
C SER A 201 -11.83 -7.74 -0.46
N ASP A 202 -11.02 -6.69 -0.71
CA ASP A 202 -10.98 -5.97 -2.00
C ASP A 202 -10.63 -6.92 -3.17
N GLU A 203 -9.79 -7.94 -2.92
CA GLU A 203 -9.42 -8.95 -3.93
C GLU A 203 -10.55 -9.98 -4.20
N ALA A 204 -11.60 -10.00 -3.39
CA ALA A 204 -12.76 -10.89 -3.51
C ALA A 204 -14.06 -10.07 -3.66
N PRO A 205 -14.28 -9.38 -4.80
CA PRO A 205 -15.43 -8.48 -5.02
C PRO A 205 -16.80 -9.16 -4.90
N ARG A 206 -16.87 -10.49 -4.99
CA ARG A 206 -18.12 -11.24 -4.77
C ARG A 206 -18.52 -11.29 -3.30
N GLY A 207 -17.59 -11.05 -2.38
CA GLY A 207 -17.74 -11.14 -0.94
C GLY A 207 -16.79 -12.17 -0.31
N LEU A 208 -16.44 -11.93 0.95
CA LEU A 208 -15.55 -12.76 1.75
C LEU A 208 -16.00 -12.71 3.21
N SER A 209 -16.06 -13.85 3.91
CA SER A 209 -16.38 -13.85 5.34
C SER A 209 -15.16 -13.44 6.15
N ILE A 210 -15.20 -12.25 6.77
CA ILE A 210 -14.06 -11.63 7.46
C ILE A 210 -14.09 -11.91 8.96
N PHE A 211 -12.97 -12.41 9.48
CA PHE A 211 -12.76 -12.71 10.90
C PHE A 211 -11.47 -12.06 11.40
N GLY A 212 -11.55 -11.32 12.51
CA GLY A 212 -10.40 -10.65 13.11
C GLY A 212 -10.37 -10.83 14.62
N GLN A 213 -9.18 -10.77 15.20
CA GLN A 213 -9.00 -10.64 16.64
C GLN A 213 -7.90 -9.61 16.92
N GLU A 214 -8.15 -8.70 17.87
CA GLU A 214 -7.22 -7.66 18.28
C GLU A 214 -7.19 -7.53 19.80
N MET A 215 -6.02 -7.39 20.40
CA MET A 215 -5.85 -7.33 21.85
C MET A 215 -6.21 -5.95 22.41
N ASP A 216 -5.82 -4.87 21.71
CA ASP A 216 -6.04 -3.50 22.16
C ASP A 216 -7.49 -3.04 21.92
N ASN A 217 -8.13 -2.51 22.96
CA ASN A 217 -9.54 -2.13 22.90
C ASN A 217 -9.80 -1.04 21.87
N ALA A 218 -9.02 0.06 21.92
CA ALA A 218 -9.18 1.18 21.01
C ALA A 218 -8.90 0.74 19.56
N THR A 219 -7.91 -0.12 19.34
CA THR A 219 -7.58 -0.61 18.01
C THR A 219 -8.63 -1.56 17.45
N SER A 220 -9.18 -2.46 18.28
CA SER A 220 -10.31 -3.31 17.88
C SER A 220 -11.56 -2.50 17.49
N ALA A 221 -11.79 -1.38 18.19
CA ALA A 221 -12.85 -0.44 17.87
C ALA A 221 -12.63 0.26 16.52
N LEU A 222 -11.40 0.74 16.27
CA LEU A 222 -10.99 1.30 14.97
C LEU A 222 -11.23 0.30 13.84
N ALA A 223 -10.86 -0.97 14.03
CA ALA A 223 -11.12 -2.00 13.03
C ALA A 223 -12.61 -2.18 12.73
N ARG A 224 -13.47 -2.19 13.74
CA ARG A 224 -14.93 -2.29 13.54
C ARG A 224 -15.49 -1.09 12.77
N MET A 225 -15.07 0.13 13.12
CA MET A 225 -15.46 1.34 12.37
C MET A 225 -14.97 1.26 10.92
N ASN A 226 -13.72 0.84 10.73
CA ASN A 226 -13.09 0.75 9.42
C ASN A 226 -13.83 -0.24 8.50
N MET A 227 -14.25 -1.39 9.04
CA MET A 227 -15.08 -2.37 8.32
C MET A 227 -16.41 -1.77 7.87
N ILE A 228 -17.08 -1.01 8.73
CA ILE A 228 -18.37 -0.37 8.39
C ILE A 228 -18.21 0.69 7.29
N LEU A 229 -17.12 1.46 7.33
CA LEU A 229 -16.82 2.50 6.34
C LEU A 229 -16.49 1.95 4.95
N HIS A 230 -16.03 0.70 4.88
CA HIS A 230 -15.73 -0.02 3.64
C HIS A 230 -16.81 -1.07 3.33
N ASP A 231 -18.07 -0.84 3.73
CA ASP A 231 -19.24 -1.70 3.48
C ASP A 231 -19.10 -3.18 3.88
N ASN A 232 -18.20 -3.46 4.82
CA ASN A 232 -17.95 -4.78 5.40
C ASN A 232 -18.56 -4.92 6.80
N ALA A 233 -19.77 -4.38 7.02
CA ALA A 233 -20.41 -4.35 8.35
C ALA A 233 -20.70 -5.75 8.95
N THR A 234 -20.69 -6.81 8.13
CA THR A 234 -20.82 -8.20 8.58
C THR A 234 -19.51 -8.83 9.08
N ALA A 235 -18.38 -8.13 8.91
CA ALA A 235 -17.09 -8.55 9.43
C ALA A 235 -17.15 -8.72 10.95
N LYS A 236 -16.54 -9.79 11.45
CA LYS A 236 -16.51 -10.06 12.89
C LYS A 236 -15.12 -9.82 13.42
N VAL A 237 -14.96 -8.76 14.20
CA VAL A 237 -13.70 -8.41 14.86
C VAL A 237 -13.93 -8.45 16.36
N PHE A 238 -13.18 -9.31 17.05
CA PHE A 238 -13.28 -9.45 18.50
C PHE A 238 -12.06 -8.88 19.22
N LYS A 239 -12.32 -8.36 20.43
CA LYS A 239 -11.29 -7.93 21.36
C LYS A 239 -10.82 -9.13 22.19
N GLY A 240 -9.52 -9.35 22.27
CA GLY A 240 -8.91 -10.31 23.18
C GLY A 240 -7.50 -10.72 22.77
N ASN A 241 -6.74 -11.30 23.69
CA ASN A 241 -5.42 -11.84 23.37
C ASN A 241 -5.57 -13.20 22.67
N THR A 242 -5.26 -13.25 21.37
CA THR A 242 -5.36 -14.47 20.55
C THR A 242 -4.60 -15.68 21.10
N LEU A 243 -3.49 -15.45 21.82
CA LEU A 243 -2.67 -16.54 22.33
C LEU A 243 -3.28 -17.18 23.58
N SER A 244 -3.64 -16.38 24.58
CA SER A 244 -4.21 -16.87 25.85
C SER A 244 -5.70 -17.16 25.78
N GLU A 245 -6.44 -16.37 24.99
CA GLU A 245 -7.90 -16.41 24.85
C GLU A 245 -8.30 -16.33 23.38
N PRO A 246 -8.01 -17.37 22.57
CA PRO A 246 -8.47 -17.39 21.18
C PRO A 246 -10.00 -17.38 21.13
N GLU A 247 -10.55 -16.44 20.39
CA GLU A 247 -12.00 -16.26 20.30
C GLU A 247 -12.61 -17.24 19.29
N TRP A 248 -11.93 -17.43 18.16
CA TRP A 248 -12.41 -18.24 17.05
C TRP A 248 -12.21 -19.74 17.29
N LYS A 249 -13.27 -20.40 17.77
CA LYS A 249 -13.29 -21.82 18.15
C LYS A 249 -14.50 -22.54 17.51
N ASP A 250 -14.28 -23.76 17.02
CA ASP A 250 -15.38 -24.66 16.59
C ASP A 250 -15.77 -25.65 17.71
N GLY A 251 -14.99 -25.72 18.80
CA GLY A 251 -15.27 -26.49 20.02
C GLY A 251 -14.33 -26.15 21.18
N PRO A 252 -14.51 -26.74 22.38
CA PRO A 252 -13.74 -26.38 23.58
C PRO A 252 -12.22 -26.45 23.41
N ASN A 253 -11.72 -27.44 22.66
CA ASN A 253 -10.30 -27.68 22.41
C ASN A 253 -9.99 -27.62 20.90
N GLN A 254 -10.79 -26.91 20.12
CA GLN A 254 -10.63 -26.85 18.67
C GLN A 254 -10.78 -25.41 18.17
N LEU A 255 -9.70 -24.89 17.58
CA LEU A 255 -9.74 -23.61 16.88
C LEU A 255 -10.62 -23.71 15.65
N LYS A 256 -11.31 -22.62 15.35
CA LYS A 256 -11.99 -22.46 14.07
C LYS A 256 -10.95 -22.46 12.95
N THR A 257 -11.28 -23.07 11.83
CA THR A 257 -10.40 -23.11 10.66
C THR A 257 -10.94 -22.30 9.48
N PHE A 258 -10.02 -21.64 8.76
CA PHE A 258 -10.30 -20.68 7.71
C PHE A 258 -9.64 -21.07 6.37
N ASP A 259 -10.18 -20.55 5.26
CA ASP A 259 -9.62 -20.76 3.92
C ASP A 259 -8.34 -19.94 3.73
N PHE A 260 -8.36 -18.71 4.23
CA PHE A 260 -7.24 -17.78 4.15
C PHE A 260 -6.88 -17.24 5.52
N CYS A 261 -5.59 -17.08 5.78
CA CYS A 261 -5.09 -16.29 6.91
C CYS A 261 -4.11 -15.23 6.42
N VAL A 262 -4.32 -13.97 6.80
CA VAL A 262 -3.38 -12.87 6.56
C VAL A 262 -3.05 -12.25 7.89
N ALA A 263 -1.78 -11.93 8.16
CA ALA A 263 -1.41 -11.39 9.46
C ALA A 263 -0.14 -10.54 9.44
N ASN A 264 -0.14 -9.50 10.28
CA ASN A 264 1.04 -8.76 10.69
C ASN A 264 1.19 -8.81 12.23
N PRO A 265 1.62 -9.94 12.80
CA PRO A 265 1.75 -10.09 14.24
C PRO A 265 2.83 -9.14 14.82
N PRO A 266 2.76 -8.84 16.12
CA PRO A 266 3.80 -8.04 16.76
C PRO A 266 5.16 -8.70 16.75
N PHE A 267 6.16 -7.97 16.25
CA PHE A 267 7.51 -8.49 16.14
C PHE A 267 8.15 -8.66 17.51
N SER A 268 8.76 -9.83 17.70
CA SER A 268 9.58 -10.21 18.84
C SER A 268 8.87 -9.99 20.18
N ASN A 269 7.58 -10.35 20.25
CA ASN A 269 6.81 -10.26 21.49
C ASN A 269 7.50 -11.09 22.60
N LYS A 270 7.95 -10.42 23.66
CA LYS A 270 8.71 -11.03 24.77
C LYS A 270 7.82 -11.68 25.83
N ASN A 271 6.53 -11.36 25.85
CA ASN A 271 5.60 -11.76 26.91
C ASN A 271 4.49 -12.67 26.36
N TRP A 272 4.76 -13.38 25.26
CA TRP A 272 3.76 -14.16 24.52
C TRP A 272 3.20 -15.37 25.30
N THR A 273 3.89 -15.81 26.35
CA THR A 273 3.44 -16.87 27.29
C THR A 273 2.49 -16.35 28.38
N SER A 274 2.21 -15.05 28.44
CA SER A 274 1.29 -14.50 29.44
C SER A 274 -0.11 -15.07 29.25
N GLY A 275 -0.60 -15.82 30.24
CA GLY A 275 -1.91 -16.50 30.17
C GLY A 275 -1.93 -17.76 29.31
N LEU A 276 -0.77 -18.27 28.88
CA LEU A 276 -0.64 -19.45 28.03
C LEU A 276 0.48 -20.37 28.53
N ASN A 277 0.18 -21.65 28.77
CA ASN A 277 1.20 -22.67 29.02
C ASN A 277 1.46 -23.44 27.70
N PRO A 278 2.61 -23.22 27.01
CA PRO A 278 2.88 -23.85 25.72
C PRO A 278 3.10 -25.37 25.82
N GLU A 279 3.54 -25.88 26.98
CA GLU A 279 3.72 -27.32 27.22
C GLU A 279 2.38 -28.07 27.34
N ASN A 280 1.32 -27.35 27.72
CA ASN A 280 -0.04 -27.89 27.88
C ASN A 280 -1.05 -27.07 27.07
N ASP A 281 -0.70 -26.75 25.82
CA ASP A 281 -1.57 -25.97 24.96
C ASP A 281 -2.80 -26.78 24.52
N LEU A 282 -4.00 -26.28 24.84
CA LEU A 282 -5.27 -26.96 24.57
C LEU A 282 -5.58 -27.17 23.09
N TYR A 283 -4.88 -26.45 22.21
CA TYR A 283 -5.13 -26.42 20.76
C TYR A 283 -3.99 -27.06 19.95
N ASP A 284 -3.03 -27.70 20.62
CA ASP A 284 -1.84 -28.33 20.04
C ASP A 284 -1.03 -27.39 19.11
N ARG A 285 -1.04 -26.08 19.32
CA ARG A 285 -0.36 -25.10 18.45
C ARG A 285 1.14 -25.35 18.35
N PHE A 286 1.75 -25.86 19.41
CA PHE A 286 3.20 -26.08 19.50
C PHE A 286 3.66 -27.48 19.08
N THR A 287 2.85 -28.22 18.29
CA THR A 287 3.21 -29.57 17.79
C THR A 287 4.58 -29.63 17.10
N TRP A 288 5.01 -28.54 16.45
CA TRP A 288 6.28 -28.47 15.71
C TRP A 288 7.45 -27.89 16.52
N GLY A 289 7.21 -27.59 17.80
CA GLY A 289 8.19 -27.01 18.71
C GLY A 289 7.65 -25.77 19.42
N ILE A 290 8.22 -25.50 20.59
CA ILE A 290 7.88 -24.35 21.44
C ILE A 290 8.87 -23.21 21.17
N PRO A 291 8.42 -22.02 20.77
CA PRO A 291 9.30 -20.87 20.57
C PRO A 291 10.02 -20.45 21.88
N PRO A 292 11.15 -19.72 21.80
CA PRO A 292 11.78 -19.17 23.00
C PRO A 292 10.86 -18.18 23.74
N GLU A 293 10.86 -18.20 25.07
CA GLU A 293 10.01 -17.29 25.88
C GLU A 293 10.16 -15.81 25.52
N LYS A 294 11.39 -15.38 25.21
CA LYS A 294 11.70 -13.99 24.88
C LYS A 294 11.45 -13.64 23.40
N ASN A 295 10.91 -14.55 22.61
CA ASN A 295 10.67 -14.35 21.18
C ASN A 295 9.47 -15.14 20.65
N GLY A 296 8.31 -14.47 20.59
CA GLY A 296 7.05 -15.07 20.15
C GLY A 296 6.77 -15.05 18.65
N ASP A 297 7.76 -14.77 17.78
CA ASP A 297 7.53 -14.65 16.32
C ASP A 297 6.88 -15.93 15.74
N TYR A 298 7.44 -17.10 16.05
CA TYR A 298 6.90 -18.39 15.59
C TYR A 298 5.55 -18.73 16.24
N THR A 299 5.23 -18.19 17.42
CA THR A 299 3.97 -18.51 18.12
C THR A 299 2.75 -18.15 17.27
N PHE A 300 2.76 -16.97 16.64
CA PHE A 300 1.67 -16.54 15.77
C PHE A 300 1.61 -17.35 14.47
N LEU A 301 2.76 -17.68 13.86
CA LEU A 301 2.82 -18.56 12.69
C LEU A 301 2.21 -19.94 12.99
N LEU A 302 2.53 -20.51 14.14
CA LEU A 302 2.00 -21.80 14.59
C LEU A 302 0.49 -21.74 14.88
N HIS A 303 0.01 -20.66 15.49
CA HIS A 303 -1.42 -20.39 15.65
C HIS A 303 -2.15 -20.30 14.31
N ILE A 304 -1.58 -19.59 13.33
CA ILE A 304 -2.12 -19.48 11.96
C ILE A 304 -2.21 -20.86 11.30
N LEU A 305 -1.14 -21.67 11.38
CA LEU A 305 -1.12 -23.02 10.79
C LEU A 305 -2.22 -23.94 11.34
N LYS A 306 -2.55 -23.82 12.64
CA LYS A 306 -3.67 -24.53 13.26
C LYS A 306 -5.04 -23.92 12.95
N SER A 307 -5.09 -22.63 12.67
CA SER A 307 -6.32 -21.91 12.28
C SER A 307 -6.60 -22.01 10.76
N LEU A 308 -5.74 -22.66 9.98
CA LEU A 308 -5.99 -22.91 8.56
C LEU A 308 -6.64 -24.28 8.33
N LYS A 309 -7.60 -24.35 7.41
CA LYS A 309 -8.12 -25.62 6.87
C LYS A 309 -6.99 -26.47 6.28
N SER A 310 -7.24 -27.75 6.01
CA SER A 310 -6.27 -28.60 5.30
C SER A 310 -5.96 -28.09 3.88
N THR A 311 -6.90 -27.39 3.25
CA THR A 311 -6.75 -26.70 1.96
C THR A 311 -6.44 -25.21 2.11
N GLY A 312 -6.20 -24.74 3.34
CA GLY A 312 -6.04 -23.32 3.62
C GLY A 312 -4.69 -22.76 3.18
N LYS A 313 -4.66 -21.46 2.88
CA LYS A 313 -3.47 -20.70 2.49
C LYS A 313 -3.24 -19.53 3.44
N GLY A 314 -1.98 -19.21 3.72
CA GLY A 314 -1.63 -18.15 4.67
C GLY A 314 -0.56 -17.22 4.12
N ALA A 315 -0.58 -15.96 4.51
CA ALA A 315 0.52 -15.02 4.29
C ALA A 315 0.75 -14.21 5.57
N VAL A 316 1.95 -14.31 6.14
CA VAL A 316 2.28 -13.65 7.40
C VAL A 316 3.56 -12.84 7.30
N ILE A 317 3.52 -11.62 7.82
CA ILE A 317 4.69 -10.74 7.93
C ILE A 317 5.45 -11.10 9.21
N LEU A 318 6.75 -11.38 9.08
CA LEU A 318 7.63 -11.69 10.21
C LEU A 318 9.00 -11.03 10.02
N PRO A 319 9.72 -10.71 11.11
CA PRO A 319 11.09 -10.19 10.99
C PRO A 319 12.02 -11.27 10.42
N HIS A 320 13.06 -10.86 9.66
CA HIS A 320 13.99 -11.80 9.02
C HIS A 320 14.62 -12.84 9.96
N GLY A 321 14.72 -12.56 11.26
CA GLY A 321 15.30 -13.49 12.22
C GLY A 321 14.63 -14.87 12.23
N VAL A 322 13.33 -14.98 11.91
CA VAL A 322 12.65 -16.29 11.82
C VAL A 322 13.28 -17.21 10.77
N LEU A 323 13.93 -16.63 9.76
CA LEU A 323 14.54 -17.35 8.65
C LEU A 323 15.85 -18.04 9.04
N PHE A 324 16.56 -17.55 10.06
CA PHE A 324 17.94 -18.01 10.31
C PHE A 324 18.34 -18.16 11.78
N ARG A 325 17.54 -17.71 12.75
CA ARG A 325 17.86 -17.91 14.17
C ARG A 325 17.94 -19.40 14.50
N GLY A 326 18.87 -19.74 15.41
CA GLY A 326 19.21 -21.10 15.81
C GLY A 326 18.29 -21.70 16.89
N ASN A 327 18.76 -22.76 17.55
CA ASN A 327 18.11 -23.41 18.69
C ASN A 327 16.65 -23.84 18.38
N ALA A 328 15.72 -23.61 19.30
CA ALA A 328 14.31 -24.00 19.15
C ALA A 328 13.67 -23.48 17.86
N GLU A 329 14.00 -22.26 17.41
CA GLU A 329 13.48 -21.71 16.15
C GLU A 329 14.02 -22.45 14.91
N ALA A 330 15.26 -22.96 14.95
CA ALA A 330 15.78 -23.79 13.88
C ALA A 330 15.03 -25.12 13.79
N SER A 331 14.74 -25.76 14.93
CA SER A 331 13.96 -27.00 14.98
C SER A 331 12.52 -26.80 14.50
N ILE A 332 11.85 -25.71 14.88
CA ILE A 332 10.52 -25.36 14.36
C ILE A 332 10.59 -25.17 12.85
N ARG A 333 11.55 -24.40 12.35
CA ARG A 333 11.72 -24.13 10.92
C ARG A 333 11.94 -25.42 10.12
N GLU A 334 12.85 -26.28 10.56
CA GLU A 334 13.09 -27.60 9.99
C GLU A 334 11.80 -28.43 9.92
N ASN A 335 11.06 -28.49 11.02
CA ASN A 335 9.81 -29.24 11.09
C ASN A 335 8.75 -28.72 10.11
N LEU A 336 8.61 -27.39 9.97
CA LEU A 336 7.68 -26.77 9.02
C LEU A 336 8.09 -27.01 7.56
N ILE A 337 9.38 -26.91 7.24
CA ILE A 337 9.92 -27.23 5.91
C ILE A 337 9.63 -28.69 5.56
N LYS A 338 9.87 -29.61 6.51
CA LYS A 338 9.59 -31.04 6.32
C LYS A 338 8.11 -31.36 6.07
N GLN A 339 7.17 -30.53 6.54
CA GLN A 339 5.76 -30.70 6.19
C GLN A 339 5.42 -30.19 4.78
N GLY A 340 6.28 -29.35 4.18
CA GLY A 340 6.02 -28.70 2.91
C GLY A 340 5.01 -27.55 3.00
N TYR A 341 4.77 -27.01 4.20
CA TYR A 341 3.78 -25.95 4.40
C TYR A 341 4.24 -24.58 3.88
N ILE A 342 5.54 -24.31 3.90
CA ILE A 342 6.10 -23.04 3.40
C ILE A 342 6.18 -23.13 1.88
N LYS A 343 5.33 -22.37 1.20
CA LYS A 343 5.31 -22.25 -0.27
C LYS A 343 6.43 -21.32 -0.77
N GLY A 344 6.68 -20.24 -0.05
CA GLY A 344 7.64 -19.24 -0.49
C GLY A 344 7.90 -18.15 0.55
N ILE A 345 8.94 -17.37 0.28
CA ILE A 345 9.41 -16.27 1.13
C ILE A 345 9.63 -15.04 0.25
N ILE A 346 9.11 -13.89 0.69
CA ILE A 346 9.33 -12.60 0.03
C ILE A 346 10.04 -11.68 1.02
N GLY A 347 11.30 -11.36 0.78
CA GLY A 347 12.07 -10.38 1.54
C GLY A 347 11.66 -8.97 1.16
N LEU A 348 11.28 -8.14 2.14
CA LEU A 348 10.85 -6.77 1.92
C LEU A 348 11.98 -5.77 2.21
N PRO A 349 11.92 -4.55 1.63
CA PRO A 349 12.79 -3.46 2.03
C PRO A 349 12.78 -3.18 3.54
N ALA A 350 13.93 -2.77 4.07
CA ALA A 350 14.02 -2.22 5.42
C ALA A 350 13.23 -0.91 5.54
N ASN A 351 12.97 -0.44 6.78
CA ASN A 351 12.30 0.85 7.05
C ASN A 351 10.92 1.06 6.40
N LEU A 352 10.20 -0.01 6.02
CA LEU A 352 8.80 0.08 5.56
C LEU A 352 7.82 0.28 6.72
N PHE A 353 8.03 -0.44 7.82
CA PHE A 353 7.07 -0.50 8.92
C PHE A 353 7.21 0.69 9.87
N TYR A 354 6.09 1.15 10.41
CA TYR A 354 6.07 2.16 11.47
C TYR A 354 6.56 1.54 12.79
N GLY A 355 7.29 2.32 13.59
CA GLY A 355 7.82 1.86 14.88
C GLY A 355 9.06 0.94 14.85
N THR A 356 9.50 0.45 13.68
CA THR A 356 10.76 -0.29 13.54
C THR A 356 11.47 0.03 12.22
N GLY A 357 12.79 -0.13 12.18
CA GLY A 357 13.58 -0.05 10.94
C GLY A 357 14.01 -1.40 10.38
N ILE A 358 13.70 -2.48 11.12
CA ILE A 358 14.16 -3.83 10.82
C ILE A 358 13.49 -4.33 9.52
N PRO A 359 14.24 -4.99 8.62
CA PRO A 359 13.66 -5.64 7.45
C PRO A 359 12.76 -6.82 7.86
N ALA A 360 11.63 -6.95 7.19
CA ALA A 360 10.68 -8.03 7.38
C ALA A 360 10.56 -8.87 6.10
N CYS A 361 9.98 -10.04 6.23
CA CYS A 361 9.65 -10.93 5.13
C CYS A 361 8.19 -11.35 5.24
N ILE A 362 7.62 -11.77 4.10
CA ILE A 362 6.34 -12.46 4.05
C ILE A 362 6.63 -13.95 3.90
N ILE A 363 6.13 -14.75 4.83
CA ILE A 363 6.10 -16.21 4.70
C ILE A 363 4.73 -16.61 4.14
N VAL A 364 4.74 -17.23 2.96
CA VAL A 364 3.54 -17.72 2.29
C VAL A 364 3.38 -19.22 2.57
N ILE A 365 2.20 -19.59 3.02
CA ILE A 365 1.81 -20.94 3.46
C ILE A 365 0.77 -21.48 2.49
N ASP A 366 0.88 -22.75 2.14
CA ASP A 366 -0.06 -23.45 1.27
C ASP A 366 -0.23 -24.90 1.74
N LYS A 367 -1.29 -25.16 2.53
CA LYS A 367 -1.56 -26.51 3.05
C LYS A 367 -2.20 -27.42 2.00
N GLU A 368 -2.94 -26.84 1.05
CA GLU A 368 -3.60 -27.56 -0.05
C GLU A 368 -2.59 -28.36 -0.88
N HIS A 369 -1.47 -27.73 -1.22
CA HIS A 369 -0.42 -28.35 -2.03
C HIS A 369 0.83 -28.71 -1.22
N ALA A 370 0.69 -28.90 0.10
CA ALA A 370 1.81 -29.28 0.95
C ALA A 370 2.26 -30.71 0.62
N GLN A 371 3.56 -30.87 0.31
CA GLN A 371 4.18 -32.16 0.07
C GLN A 371 5.24 -32.39 1.14
N LYS A 372 5.04 -33.42 1.97
CA LYS A 372 6.00 -33.77 3.03
C LYS A 372 7.33 -34.15 2.42
N ALA A 373 8.41 -33.69 3.04
CA ALA A 373 9.76 -34.06 2.67
C ALA A 373 9.97 -35.56 2.89
N VAL A 374 10.57 -36.22 1.90
CA VAL A 374 10.92 -37.64 1.94
C VAL A 374 12.42 -37.78 1.72
N ALA A 375 13.08 -38.45 2.66
CA ALA A 375 14.50 -38.78 2.56
C ALA A 375 14.69 -40.06 1.76
N GLY A 376 15.60 -40.03 0.80
CA GLY A 376 16.11 -41.21 0.09
C GLY A 376 17.62 -41.14 -0.06
N PHE A 377 18.25 -42.26 -0.38
CA PHE A 377 19.67 -42.31 -0.74
C PHE A 377 19.79 -42.66 -2.22
N LYS A 378 20.45 -41.81 -3.00
CA LYS A 378 20.88 -42.10 -4.37
C LYS A 378 22.30 -42.64 -4.36
N GLU A 379 22.68 -43.39 -5.40
CA GLU A 379 24.07 -43.88 -5.58
C GLU A 379 25.11 -42.73 -5.62
N SER A 380 24.67 -41.51 -5.95
CA SER A 380 25.50 -40.28 -5.97
C SER A 380 25.64 -39.57 -4.62
N ASP A 381 24.98 -40.04 -3.56
CA ASP A 381 24.97 -39.35 -2.27
C ASP A 381 26.26 -39.67 -1.50
N GLU A 382 27.20 -38.72 -1.42
CA GLU A 382 28.51 -38.92 -0.76
C GLU A 382 28.42 -39.01 0.78
N SER A 383 27.40 -38.39 1.41
CA SER A 383 27.25 -38.39 2.88
C SER A 383 25.88 -37.95 3.42
N LEU A 384 25.09 -37.17 2.66
CA LEU A 384 23.76 -36.71 3.05
C LEU A 384 22.68 -37.33 2.16
N PRO A 385 21.51 -37.70 2.72
CA PRO A 385 20.41 -38.22 1.90
C PRO A 385 19.87 -37.13 0.97
N THR A 386 19.53 -37.49 -0.27
CA THR A 386 18.68 -36.65 -1.11
C THR A 386 17.32 -36.46 -0.42
N ILE A 387 16.95 -35.20 -0.13
CA ILE A 387 15.62 -34.86 0.38
C ILE A 387 14.76 -34.35 -0.78
N THR A 388 13.67 -35.07 -1.05
CA THR A 388 12.68 -34.66 -2.06
C THR A 388 11.46 -34.03 -1.39
N GLY A 389 10.86 -33.06 -2.05
CA GLY A 389 9.65 -32.37 -1.63
C GLY A 389 9.50 -31.06 -2.41
N ARG A 390 8.50 -30.26 -2.04
CA ARG A 390 8.21 -28.99 -2.71
C ARG A 390 9.34 -27.97 -2.48
N SER A 391 9.88 -27.38 -3.55
CA SER A 391 10.82 -26.27 -3.44
C SER A 391 10.18 -25.04 -2.76
N ILE A 392 11.01 -24.18 -2.17
CA ILE A 392 10.56 -22.90 -1.60
C ILE A 392 10.91 -21.79 -2.59
N PHE A 393 9.88 -21.09 -3.09
CA PHE A 393 10.09 -19.96 -3.99
C PHE A 393 10.48 -18.71 -3.21
N MET A 394 11.66 -18.16 -3.45
CA MET A 394 12.20 -17.00 -2.76
C MET A 394 12.23 -15.77 -3.67
N VAL A 395 11.88 -14.61 -3.12
CA VAL A 395 11.96 -13.30 -3.77
C VAL A 395 12.71 -12.33 -2.86
N ASP A 396 13.78 -11.71 -3.36
CA ASP A 396 14.47 -10.58 -2.72
C ASP A 396 13.96 -9.25 -3.31
N ALA A 397 12.94 -8.68 -2.67
CA ALA A 397 12.40 -7.37 -3.05
C ALA A 397 13.05 -6.22 -2.29
N SER A 398 14.15 -6.45 -1.55
CA SER A 398 14.73 -5.48 -0.61
C SER A 398 15.16 -4.13 -1.23
N LYS A 399 15.39 -4.11 -2.55
CA LYS A 399 15.83 -2.92 -3.31
C LYS A 399 14.69 -2.13 -3.99
N GLY A 400 13.49 -2.69 -4.08
CA GLY A 400 12.36 -2.05 -4.75
C GLY A 400 11.59 -1.12 -3.82
N PHE A 401 11.98 0.16 -3.76
CA PHE A 401 11.28 1.18 -2.96
C PHE A 401 11.64 2.61 -3.41
N ILE A 402 10.87 3.58 -2.95
CA ILE A 402 11.23 5.01 -2.93
C ILE A 402 11.39 5.49 -1.49
N LYS A 403 12.25 6.51 -1.28
CA LYS A 403 12.35 7.20 0.01
C LYS A 403 11.13 8.11 0.23
N ASP A 404 10.54 8.02 1.40
CA ASP A 404 9.41 8.84 1.86
C ASP A 404 9.73 9.37 3.26
N GLY A 405 10.40 10.53 3.30
CA GLY A 405 11.01 11.06 4.52
C GLY A 405 12.00 10.06 5.14
N ASN A 406 11.77 9.69 6.40
CA ASN A 406 12.61 8.75 7.14
C ASN A 406 12.23 7.27 6.90
N LYS A 407 11.21 7.02 6.08
CA LYS A 407 10.70 5.68 5.77
C LYS A 407 10.92 5.34 4.30
N ASN A 408 10.83 4.05 4.01
CA ASN A 408 10.74 3.55 2.65
C ASN A 408 9.26 3.32 2.31
N ARG A 409 8.91 3.47 1.04
CA ARG A 409 7.58 3.16 0.52
C ARG A 409 7.70 2.33 -0.75
N LEU A 410 6.86 1.31 -0.90
CA LEU A 410 6.78 0.57 -2.15
C LEU A 410 6.04 1.40 -3.18
N ARG A 411 6.54 1.44 -4.41
CA ARG A 411 5.81 2.01 -5.55
C ARG A 411 4.85 0.97 -6.12
N SER A 412 3.92 1.41 -6.95
CA SER A 412 2.97 0.52 -7.63
C SER A 412 3.69 -0.58 -8.43
N GLN A 413 4.80 -0.24 -9.10
CA GLN A 413 5.64 -1.20 -9.82
C GLN A 413 6.30 -2.25 -8.92
N ASP A 414 6.69 -1.87 -7.70
CA ASP A 414 7.39 -2.77 -6.78
C ASP A 414 6.40 -3.85 -6.29
N ILE A 415 5.17 -3.42 -5.95
CA ILE A 415 4.06 -4.31 -5.58
C ILE A 415 3.74 -5.26 -6.74
N HIS A 416 3.51 -4.70 -7.93
CA HIS A 416 3.11 -5.47 -9.11
C HIS A 416 4.15 -6.50 -9.48
N LYS A 417 5.43 -6.11 -9.57
CA LYS A 417 6.54 -7.01 -9.89
C LYS A 417 6.68 -8.14 -8.88
N VAL A 418 6.57 -7.86 -7.58
CA VAL A 418 6.64 -8.90 -6.54
C VAL A 418 5.51 -9.91 -6.70
N VAL A 419 4.28 -9.43 -6.88
CA VAL A 419 3.11 -10.28 -7.06
C VAL A 419 3.20 -11.09 -8.36
N ASP A 420 3.55 -10.46 -9.48
CA ASP A 420 3.67 -11.10 -10.80
C ASP A 420 4.71 -12.24 -10.74
N VAL A 421 5.91 -11.93 -10.25
CA VAL A 421 7.01 -12.89 -10.14
C VAL A 421 6.67 -14.04 -9.19
N PHE A 422 6.08 -13.75 -8.03
CA PHE A 422 5.75 -14.77 -7.04
C PHE A 422 4.62 -15.69 -7.50
N THR A 423 3.53 -15.12 -8.01
CA THR A 423 2.34 -15.89 -8.41
C THR A 423 2.60 -16.74 -9.65
N LYS A 424 3.45 -16.28 -10.57
CA LYS A 424 3.86 -17.02 -11.77
C LYS A 424 5.08 -17.92 -11.56
N GLY A 425 5.78 -17.81 -10.42
CA GLY A 425 6.99 -18.57 -10.13
C GLY A 425 8.14 -18.28 -11.09
N GLN A 426 8.28 -17.02 -11.53
CA GLN A 426 9.30 -16.62 -12.51
C GLN A 426 10.67 -16.49 -11.85
N GLU A 427 11.68 -17.20 -12.33
CA GLU A 427 13.05 -16.98 -11.84
C GLU A 427 13.69 -15.80 -12.56
N LEU A 428 14.11 -14.80 -11.79
CA LEU A 428 14.79 -13.61 -12.27
C LEU A 428 16.13 -13.47 -11.56
N ALA A 429 17.20 -13.32 -12.34
CA ALA A 429 18.55 -13.15 -11.83
C ALA A 429 18.59 -12.04 -10.75
N ARG A 430 19.21 -12.36 -9.61
CA ARG A 430 19.38 -11.46 -8.45
C ARG A 430 18.08 -11.00 -7.76
N PHE A 431 16.92 -11.56 -8.13
CA PHE A 431 15.63 -11.14 -7.59
C PHE A 431 14.78 -12.32 -7.10
N SER A 432 14.78 -13.46 -7.78
CA SER A 432 13.92 -14.59 -7.40
C SER A 432 14.46 -15.93 -7.86
N ARG A 433 14.21 -16.98 -7.07
CA ARG A 433 14.67 -18.35 -7.32
C ARG A 433 13.78 -19.38 -6.64
N SER A 434 13.51 -20.48 -7.31
CA SER A 434 12.92 -21.69 -6.73
C SER A 434 14.03 -22.52 -6.09
N VAL A 435 14.08 -22.56 -4.76
CA VAL A 435 15.17 -23.23 -4.02
C VAL A 435 14.75 -24.66 -3.67
N PRO A 436 15.44 -25.69 -4.18
CA PRO A 436 15.21 -27.09 -3.83
C PRO A 436 15.39 -27.39 -2.33
N ILE A 437 14.64 -28.36 -1.78
CA ILE A 437 14.73 -28.71 -0.34
C ILE A 437 16.10 -29.28 0.02
N ASP A 438 16.71 -30.09 -0.84
CA ASP A 438 18.04 -30.65 -0.62
C ASP A 438 19.12 -29.55 -0.46
N GLU A 439 19.05 -28.47 -1.24
CA GLU A 439 19.90 -27.28 -1.06
C GLU A 439 19.64 -26.58 0.29
N ILE A 440 18.36 -26.51 0.72
CA ILE A 440 17.99 -25.94 2.02
C ILE A 440 18.51 -26.81 3.18
N VAL A 441 18.46 -28.13 3.04
CA VAL A 441 18.99 -29.09 4.02
C VAL A 441 20.50 -28.97 4.12
N ALA A 442 21.21 -28.85 2.99
CA ALA A 442 22.65 -28.60 2.96
C ALA A 442 23.04 -27.25 3.61
N ASN A 443 22.10 -26.32 3.75
CA ASN A 443 22.25 -25.06 4.46
C ASN A 443 21.65 -25.09 5.89
N ASP A 444 21.55 -26.26 6.52
CA ASP A 444 21.02 -26.44 7.89
C ASP A 444 19.61 -25.85 8.08
N TYR A 445 18.77 -26.01 7.05
CA TYR A 445 17.42 -25.44 6.99
C TYR A 445 17.38 -23.90 7.14
N ASN A 446 18.50 -23.20 6.93
CA ASN A 446 18.59 -21.75 7.03
C ASN A 446 17.92 -21.09 5.82
N LEU A 447 16.89 -20.28 6.02
CA LEU A 447 16.13 -19.63 4.95
C LEU A 447 16.58 -18.17 4.69
N ASN A 448 17.77 -17.77 5.16
CA ASN A 448 18.28 -16.42 4.91
C ASN A 448 18.45 -16.17 3.41
N ILE A 449 17.68 -15.24 2.85
CA ILE A 449 17.55 -15.01 1.41
C ILE A 449 18.90 -14.84 0.68
N PRO A 450 19.89 -14.07 1.21
CA PRO A 450 21.19 -13.91 0.56
C PRO A 450 22.02 -15.19 0.39
N ARG A 451 21.65 -16.31 1.04
CA ARG A 451 22.28 -17.61 0.80
C ARG A 451 21.91 -18.21 -0.56
N TYR A 452 20.76 -17.79 -1.11
CA TYR A 452 20.16 -18.40 -2.30
C TYR A 452 20.07 -17.43 -3.47
N ILE A 453 20.02 -16.12 -3.18
CA ILE A 453 19.92 -15.04 -4.16
C ILE A 453 21.00 -14.01 -3.84
N ASP A 454 22.03 -13.93 -4.69
CA ASP A 454 23.00 -12.84 -4.62
C ASP A 454 22.42 -11.59 -5.28
N SER A 455 21.99 -10.64 -4.47
CA SER A 455 21.48 -9.35 -4.92
C SER A 455 22.54 -8.26 -4.95
N SER A 456 23.82 -8.57 -4.66
CA SER A 456 24.90 -7.57 -4.67
C SER A 456 25.18 -7.02 -6.07
N GLU A 457 25.73 -5.81 -6.12
CA GLU A 457 26.32 -5.31 -7.35
C GLU A 457 27.68 -5.96 -7.54
N PRO A 458 28.08 -6.30 -8.78
CA PRO A 458 29.42 -6.82 -9.02
C PRO A 458 30.43 -5.76 -8.57
N GLU A 459 31.49 -6.20 -7.92
CA GLU A 459 32.59 -5.30 -7.59
C GLU A 459 33.19 -4.73 -8.88
N ASP A 460 33.53 -3.44 -8.82
CA ASP A 460 34.30 -2.79 -9.88
C ASP A 460 35.75 -3.30 -9.80
N LEU A 461 36.19 -4.02 -10.83
CA LEU A 461 37.48 -4.68 -10.83
C LEU A 461 38.55 -3.70 -11.30
N HIS A 462 39.45 -3.30 -10.40
CA HIS A 462 40.59 -2.45 -10.75
C HIS A 462 41.64 -3.23 -11.57
N ASP A 463 41.89 -2.80 -12.81
CA ASP A 463 42.96 -3.33 -13.65
C ASP A 463 44.26 -2.52 -13.48
N LEU A 464 45.27 -3.14 -12.86
CA LEU A 464 46.58 -2.53 -12.60
C LEU A 464 47.29 -2.10 -13.89
N SER A 465 47.15 -2.85 -14.98
CA SER A 465 47.81 -2.54 -16.25
C SER A 465 47.14 -1.36 -16.94
N ALA A 466 45.81 -1.25 -16.87
CA ALA A 466 45.07 -0.07 -17.33
C ALA A 466 45.49 1.18 -16.54
N HIS A 467 45.64 1.08 -15.22
CA HIS A 467 46.12 2.19 -14.40
C HIS A 467 47.54 2.65 -14.75
N LEU A 468 48.44 1.72 -15.07
CA LEU A 468 49.84 2.04 -15.36
C LEU A 468 50.09 2.45 -16.81
N GLN A 469 49.37 1.86 -17.76
CA GLN A 469 49.65 1.95 -19.20
C GLN A 469 48.50 2.55 -20.01
N GLY A 470 47.41 2.98 -19.37
CA GLY A 470 46.19 3.44 -20.03
C GLY A 470 45.43 2.31 -20.74
N GLY A 471 44.32 2.67 -21.38
CA GLY A 471 43.40 1.72 -22.05
C GLY A 471 42.32 1.18 -21.11
N ILE A 472 41.23 0.70 -21.71
CA ILE A 472 40.04 0.15 -21.03
C ILE A 472 40.07 -1.37 -21.23
N PRO A 473 40.03 -2.19 -20.17
CA PRO A 473 39.94 -3.63 -20.29
C PRO A 473 38.74 -4.07 -21.14
N ASN A 474 38.92 -5.04 -22.04
CA ASN A 474 37.83 -5.51 -22.90
C ASN A 474 36.71 -6.18 -22.10
N HIS A 475 37.01 -6.79 -20.95
CA HIS A 475 36.00 -7.43 -20.11
C HIS A 475 35.00 -6.43 -19.52
N ASP A 476 35.41 -5.18 -19.23
CA ASP A 476 34.51 -4.11 -18.79
C ASP A 476 33.55 -3.71 -19.90
N LEU A 477 34.05 -3.65 -21.14
CA LEU A 477 33.21 -3.43 -22.31
C LEU A 477 32.28 -4.61 -22.54
N ASP A 478 32.75 -5.84 -22.41
CA ASP A 478 31.95 -7.05 -22.62
C ASP A 478 30.87 -7.22 -21.54
N ALA A 479 31.08 -6.72 -20.32
CA ALA A 479 30.06 -6.68 -19.28
C ALA A 479 28.81 -5.85 -19.68
N LEU A 480 28.95 -4.96 -20.67
CA LEU A 480 27.87 -4.16 -21.24
C LEU A 480 27.17 -4.85 -22.43
N ASP A 481 27.41 -6.14 -22.68
CA ASP A 481 26.86 -6.93 -23.81
C ASP A 481 25.35 -6.75 -24.05
N ARG A 482 24.55 -6.64 -22.99
CA ARG A 482 23.09 -6.40 -23.14
C ARG A 482 22.77 -5.16 -23.96
N TYR A 483 23.61 -4.12 -23.86
CA TYR A 483 23.46 -2.89 -24.63
C TYR A 483 23.98 -3.06 -26.05
N TRP A 484 25.11 -3.76 -26.24
CA TRP A 484 25.69 -4.02 -27.55
C TRP A 484 24.82 -4.89 -28.44
N LYS A 485 24.04 -5.81 -27.86
CA LYS A 485 23.02 -6.58 -28.60
C LYS A 485 21.96 -5.69 -29.25
N VAL A 486 21.65 -4.55 -28.63
CA VAL A 486 20.65 -3.59 -29.12
C VAL A 486 21.29 -2.50 -29.98
N PHE A 487 22.53 -2.12 -29.64
CA PHE A 487 23.31 -1.07 -30.29
C PHE A 487 24.66 -1.59 -30.79
N PRO A 488 24.69 -2.49 -31.79
CA PRO A 488 25.91 -3.19 -32.20
C PRO A 488 26.98 -2.24 -32.74
N ASN A 489 26.60 -1.12 -33.35
CA ASN A 489 27.56 -0.17 -33.95
C ASN A 489 28.00 0.93 -32.98
N ILE A 490 27.27 1.18 -31.88
CA ILE A 490 27.67 2.17 -30.87
C ILE A 490 28.99 1.77 -30.22
N ARG A 491 29.23 0.47 -29.95
CA ARG A 491 30.49 0.01 -29.35
C ARG A 491 31.70 0.45 -30.19
N ALA A 492 31.66 0.23 -31.50
CA ALA A 492 32.72 0.63 -32.43
C ALA A 492 32.79 2.16 -32.65
N THR A 493 31.72 2.89 -32.35
CA THR A 493 31.72 4.37 -32.39
C THR A 493 32.42 4.97 -31.17
N LEU A 494 32.40 4.26 -30.04
CA LEU A 494 32.96 4.72 -28.77
C LEU A 494 34.37 4.19 -28.51
N PHE A 495 34.72 3.02 -29.05
CA PHE A 495 35.95 2.33 -28.71
C PHE A 495 36.63 1.72 -29.94
N GLU A 496 37.97 1.68 -29.90
CA GLU A 496 38.81 0.96 -30.87
C GLU A 496 39.78 0.00 -30.15
N PRO A 497 40.21 -1.10 -30.80
CA PRO A 497 41.23 -1.98 -30.23
C PRO A 497 42.53 -1.23 -29.92
N ALA A 498 43.13 -1.53 -28.76
CA ALA A 498 44.43 -1.01 -28.36
C ALA A 498 45.46 -2.15 -28.34
N ARG A 499 46.06 -2.42 -27.18
CA ARG A 499 46.89 -3.62 -26.95
C ARG A 499 46.02 -4.84 -26.65
N GLU A 500 46.62 -6.03 -26.68
CA GLU A 500 45.91 -7.29 -26.41
C GLU A 500 45.13 -7.23 -25.08
N GLY A 501 43.81 -7.43 -25.15
CA GLY A 501 42.89 -7.38 -24.01
C GLY A 501 42.37 -5.98 -23.64
N TYR A 502 42.75 -4.92 -24.36
CA TYR A 502 42.35 -3.54 -24.05
C TYR A 502 41.83 -2.78 -25.28
N SER A 503 41.05 -1.73 -25.03
CA SER A 503 40.51 -0.80 -26.02
C SER A 503 40.82 0.65 -25.63
N ASN A 504 40.90 1.55 -26.62
CA ASN A 504 40.97 2.99 -26.41
C ASN A 504 39.57 3.61 -26.57
N ALA A 505 39.29 4.67 -25.82
CA ALA A 505 38.10 5.49 -26.06
C ALA A 505 38.35 6.44 -27.25
N LEU A 506 37.40 6.47 -28.19
CA LEU A 506 37.40 7.36 -29.36
C LEU A 506 36.80 8.74 -29.06
N VAL A 507 36.11 8.87 -27.93
CA VAL A 507 35.47 10.10 -27.47
C VAL A 507 35.84 10.39 -26.02
N GLN A 508 35.82 11.66 -25.63
CA GLN A 508 36.02 12.03 -24.23
C GLN A 508 34.85 11.52 -23.38
N ALA A 509 35.11 11.16 -22.11
CA ALA A 509 34.09 10.65 -21.21
C ALA A 509 32.87 11.59 -21.07
N SER A 510 33.10 12.90 -21.09
CA SER A 510 32.06 13.94 -21.06
C SER A 510 31.16 13.95 -22.31
N GLU A 511 31.65 13.43 -23.43
CA GLU A 511 30.96 13.42 -24.73
C GLU A 511 30.27 12.09 -25.04
N VAL A 512 30.50 11.04 -24.24
CA VAL A 512 29.89 9.71 -24.45
C VAL A 512 28.37 9.80 -24.54
N LYS A 513 27.73 10.51 -23.61
CA LYS A 513 26.27 10.66 -23.59
C LYS A 513 25.75 11.36 -24.85
N SER A 514 26.33 12.49 -25.23
CA SER A 514 25.88 13.24 -26.42
C SER A 514 26.12 12.44 -27.70
N ARG A 515 27.23 11.70 -27.78
CA ARG A 515 27.54 10.81 -28.91
C ARG A 515 26.51 9.68 -29.05
N ILE A 516 26.14 9.02 -27.95
CA ILE A 516 25.10 7.98 -27.93
C ILE A 516 23.75 8.56 -28.37
N LEU A 517 23.32 9.67 -27.77
CA LEU A 517 22.03 10.30 -28.09
C LEU A 517 21.94 10.78 -29.55
N ALA A 518 23.07 11.17 -30.15
CA ALA A 518 23.13 11.58 -31.54
C ALA A 518 23.18 10.40 -32.54
N HIS A 519 23.56 9.21 -32.08
CA HIS A 519 23.73 8.02 -32.93
C HIS A 519 22.39 7.51 -33.48
N GLN A 520 22.39 7.05 -34.73
CA GLN A 520 21.15 6.65 -35.42
C GLN A 520 20.47 5.45 -34.73
N GLU A 521 21.23 4.44 -34.29
CA GLU A 521 20.66 3.29 -33.57
C GLU A 521 19.91 3.69 -32.29
N PHE A 522 20.41 4.69 -31.55
CA PHE A 522 19.71 5.17 -30.37
C PHE A 522 18.42 5.92 -30.75
N LYS A 523 18.46 6.77 -31.78
CA LYS A 523 17.27 7.48 -32.27
C LYS A 523 16.20 6.50 -32.77
N ASP A 524 16.61 5.48 -33.51
CA ASP A 524 15.71 4.43 -34.01
C ASP A 524 15.13 3.61 -32.86
N PHE A 525 15.93 3.29 -31.84
CA PHE A 525 15.46 2.65 -30.62
C PHE A 525 14.45 3.54 -29.88
N ALA A 526 14.72 4.83 -29.71
CA ALA A 526 13.82 5.77 -29.03
C ALA A 526 12.46 5.84 -29.75
N LEU A 527 12.47 5.97 -31.08
CA LEU A 527 11.25 5.96 -31.90
C LEU A 527 10.51 4.61 -31.80
N ARG A 528 11.23 3.49 -31.89
CA ARG A 528 10.66 2.14 -31.76
C ARG A 528 10.05 1.91 -30.38
N SER A 529 10.66 2.45 -29.33
CA SER A 529 10.23 2.31 -27.93
C SER A 529 8.92 3.04 -27.63
N LEU A 530 8.53 4.02 -28.45
CA LEU A 530 7.25 4.73 -28.32
C LEU A 530 6.09 4.02 -29.02
N LYS A 531 6.36 3.15 -30.01
CA LYS A 531 5.30 2.48 -30.77
C LYS A 531 4.29 1.71 -29.90
N PRO A 532 4.71 0.95 -28.85
CA PRO A 532 3.74 0.29 -27.97
C PRO A 532 2.85 1.29 -27.21
N PHE A 533 3.40 2.43 -26.79
CA PHE A 533 2.64 3.49 -26.15
C PHE A 533 1.64 4.15 -27.10
N ASP A 534 2.06 4.49 -28.32
CA ASP A 534 1.16 5.10 -29.32
C ASP A 534 -0.03 4.16 -29.64
N ALA A 535 0.25 2.87 -29.80
CA ALA A 535 -0.79 1.85 -30.00
C ALA A 535 -1.72 1.73 -28.77
N TRP A 536 -1.17 1.82 -27.56
CA TRP A 536 -1.95 1.80 -26.32
C TRP A 536 -2.87 3.03 -26.20
N VAL A 537 -2.41 4.23 -26.58
CA VAL A 537 -3.25 5.46 -26.58
C VAL A 537 -4.48 5.28 -27.47
N GLU A 538 -4.34 4.66 -28.63
CA GLU A 538 -5.47 4.38 -29.52
C GLU A 538 -6.43 3.33 -28.95
N GLN A 539 -5.90 2.30 -28.29
CA GLN A 539 -6.67 1.16 -27.76
C GLN A 539 -7.46 1.50 -26.48
N THR A 540 -6.92 2.35 -25.61
CA THR A 540 -7.54 2.68 -24.32
C THR A 540 -8.85 3.45 -24.42
N GLN A 541 -9.15 4.06 -25.58
CA GLN A 541 -10.42 4.75 -25.85
C GLN A 541 -10.86 5.70 -24.73
N LEU A 542 -9.93 6.45 -24.12
CA LEU A 542 -10.21 7.33 -22.97
C LEU A 542 -11.32 8.38 -23.21
N LYS A 543 -11.69 8.62 -24.48
CA LYS A 543 -12.82 9.49 -24.87
C LYS A 543 -14.19 8.86 -24.61
N GLU A 544 -14.23 7.57 -24.31
CA GLU A 544 -15.46 6.79 -24.11
C GLU A 544 -15.84 6.63 -22.64
N ILE A 545 -15.11 7.24 -21.71
CA ILE A 545 -15.45 7.30 -20.28
C ILE A 545 -16.87 7.86 -20.13
N LYS A 546 -17.71 7.15 -19.38
CA LYS A 546 -19.13 7.47 -19.16
C LYS A 546 -19.45 7.58 -17.68
N GLN A 547 -20.59 8.21 -17.43
CA GLN A 547 -21.14 8.27 -16.08
C GLN A 547 -21.45 6.86 -15.54
N GLY A 548 -20.96 6.55 -14.35
CA GLY A 548 -21.17 5.27 -13.67
C GLY A 548 -20.15 4.16 -14.00
N ASP A 549 -19.16 4.43 -14.85
CA ASP A 549 -17.99 3.55 -15.00
C ASP A 549 -17.15 3.56 -13.70
N SER A 550 -16.34 2.52 -13.47
CA SER A 550 -15.47 2.44 -12.29
C SER A 550 -14.05 2.96 -12.56
N PRO A 551 -13.57 3.98 -11.81
CA PRO A 551 -12.20 4.47 -11.94
C PRO A 551 -11.15 3.39 -11.66
N LYS A 552 -11.43 2.49 -10.71
CA LYS A 552 -10.53 1.40 -10.30
C LYS A 552 -10.37 0.35 -11.40
N GLU A 553 -11.48 -0.05 -12.03
CA GLU A 553 -11.44 -0.99 -13.16
C GLU A 553 -10.74 -0.36 -14.36
N LEU A 554 -11.04 0.91 -14.68
CA LEU A 554 -10.39 1.62 -15.77
C LEU A 554 -8.87 1.66 -15.60
N ILE A 555 -8.35 2.15 -14.47
CA ILE A 555 -6.90 2.24 -14.26
C ILE A 555 -6.25 0.86 -14.27
N PHE A 556 -6.90 -0.15 -13.70
CA PHE A 556 -6.41 -1.52 -13.75
C PHE A 556 -6.27 -2.00 -15.20
N ASP A 557 -7.33 -1.88 -16.00
CA ASP A 557 -7.33 -2.35 -17.38
C ASP A 557 -6.30 -1.63 -18.26
N ILE A 558 -6.27 -0.30 -18.22
CA ILE A 558 -5.33 0.45 -19.06
C ILE A 558 -3.89 0.24 -18.62
N SER A 559 -3.63 0.06 -17.32
CA SER A 559 -2.27 -0.18 -16.82
C SER A 559 -1.77 -1.58 -17.13
N GLU A 560 -2.63 -2.61 -17.04
CA GLU A 560 -2.30 -3.97 -17.48
C GLU A 560 -2.07 -4.04 -18.99
N GLN A 561 -2.88 -3.34 -19.79
CA GLN A 561 -2.68 -3.24 -21.24
C GLN A 561 -1.31 -2.62 -21.57
N LEU A 562 -0.96 -1.52 -20.90
CA LEU A 562 0.34 -0.86 -21.11
C LEU A 562 1.50 -1.76 -20.71
N LEU A 563 1.42 -2.40 -19.53
CA LEU A 563 2.43 -3.32 -19.03
C LEU A 563 2.65 -4.49 -20.00
N ASN A 564 1.57 -5.06 -20.56
CA ASN A 564 1.65 -6.13 -21.54
C ASN A 564 2.23 -5.65 -22.88
N GLY A 565 1.91 -4.43 -23.32
CA GLY A 565 2.48 -3.82 -24.52
C GLY A 565 4.01 -3.71 -24.48
N TYR A 566 4.60 -3.62 -23.29
CA TYR A 566 6.05 -3.53 -23.06
C TYR A 566 6.72 -4.84 -22.62
N ALA A 567 6.00 -5.98 -22.60
CA ALA A 567 6.54 -7.24 -22.09
C ALA A 567 7.78 -7.76 -22.83
N TYR A 568 7.96 -7.39 -24.10
CA TYR A 568 9.06 -7.82 -24.97
C TYR A 568 9.96 -6.65 -25.43
N SER A 569 9.93 -5.53 -24.72
CA SER A 569 10.75 -4.37 -25.07
C SER A 569 12.20 -4.54 -24.63
N ASP A 570 13.14 -4.37 -25.57
CA ASP A 570 14.57 -4.41 -25.27
C ASP A 570 14.96 -3.27 -24.32
N LEU A 571 15.81 -3.56 -23.32
CA LEU A 571 16.38 -2.60 -22.35
C LEU A 571 15.37 -1.82 -21.49
N LEU A 572 14.06 -1.97 -21.71
CA LEU A 572 13.02 -1.31 -20.95
C LEU A 572 12.35 -2.30 -20.00
N SER A 573 12.19 -1.87 -18.75
CA SER A 573 11.39 -2.60 -17.78
C SER A 573 9.92 -2.24 -17.98
N LYS A 574 9.08 -3.24 -18.29
CA LYS A 574 7.61 -3.07 -18.36
C LYS A 574 7.03 -2.46 -17.09
N TYR A 575 7.65 -2.74 -15.94
CA TYR A 575 7.24 -2.23 -14.63
C TYR A 575 7.58 -0.75 -14.44
N ASP A 576 8.68 -0.28 -15.03
CA ASP A 576 9.07 1.13 -14.97
C ASP A 576 8.08 1.96 -15.79
N ILE A 577 7.68 1.46 -16.98
CA ILE A 577 6.65 2.09 -17.81
C ILE A 577 5.29 2.11 -17.12
N TYR A 578 4.91 0.99 -16.48
CA TYR A 578 3.73 0.92 -15.63
C TYR A 578 3.77 1.99 -14.52
N GLN A 579 4.91 2.19 -13.86
CA GLN A 579 5.02 3.21 -12.80
C GLN A 579 4.76 4.61 -13.32
N ILE A 580 5.25 4.95 -14.53
CA ILE A 580 5.03 6.29 -15.12
C ILE A 580 3.53 6.59 -15.22
N LEU A 581 2.74 5.63 -15.69
CA LEU A 581 1.29 5.77 -15.73
C LEU A 581 0.68 5.86 -14.33
N MET A 582 1.14 5.05 -13.38
CA MET A 582 0.61 5.07 -12.01
C MET A 582 0.94 6.37 -11.26
N ASP A 583 2.09 6.98 -11.52
CA ASP A 583 2.44 8.30 -11.00
C ASP A 583 1.52 9.37 -11.61
N TYR A 584 1.33 9.36 -12.94
CA TYR A 584 0.40 10.28 -13.59
C TYR A 584 -1.05 10.11 -13.13
N TRP A 585 -1.48 8.87 -12.89
CA TRP A 585 -2.78 8.56 -12.30
C TRP A 585 -2.93 9.22 -10.93
N ALA A 586 -2.00 8.97 -10.02
CA ALA A 586 -2.06 9.48 -8.66
C ALA A 586 -1.98 11.01 -8.59
N ASP A 587 -1.18 11.63 -9.46
CA ASP A 587 -0.90 13.07 -9.41
C ASP A 587 -1.94 13.91 -10.16
N THR A 588 -2.61 13.37 -11.18
CA THR A 588 -3.50 14.17 -12.06
C THR A 588 -4.70 13.39 -12.55
N MET A 589 -4.50 12.28 -13.26
CA MET A 589 -5.57 11.65 -14.04
C MET A 589 -6.69 11.05 -13.18
N GLN A 590 -6.41 10.67 -11.93
CA GLN A 590 -7.44 10.15 -11.01
C GLN A 590 -8.55 11.18 -10.78
N ASP A 591 -8.23 12.41 -10.36
CA ASP A 591 -9.25 13.42 -10.08
C ASP A 591 -10.07 13.76 -11.35
N ASP A 592 -9.42 13.82 -12.51
CA ASP A 592 -10.07 14.07 -13.80
C ASP A 592 -11.07 12.95 -14.16
N VAL A 593 -10.68 11.70 -14.00
CA VAL A 593 -11.54 10.54 -14.28
C VAL A 593 -12.73 10.48 -13.34
N TYR A 594 -12.54 10.75 -12.05
CA TYR A 594 -13.65 10.80 -11.09
C TYR A 594 -14.68 11.86 -11.48
N VAL A 595 -14.21 13.06 -11.87
CA VAL A 595 -15.08 14.13 -12.36
C VAL A 595 -15.85 13.68 -13.61
N LEU A 596 -15.19 13.06 -14.58
CA LEU A 596 -15.84 12.55 -15.80
C LEU A 596 -16.88 11.46 -15.52
N MET A 597 -16.58 10.52 -14.64
CA MET A 597 -17.49 9.40 -14.33
C MET A 597 -18.68 9.80 -13.44
N GLN A 598 -18.64 10.99 -12.82
CA GLN A 598 -19.75 11.51 -12.01
C GLN A 598 -20.55 12.59 -12.74
N ASP A 599 -19.87 13.53 -13.39
CA ASP A 599 -20.46 14.73 -14.00
C ASP A 599 -20.48 14.72 -15.54
N ASP A 600 -19.94 13.67 -16.16
CA ASP A 600 -19.78 13.50 -17.61
C ASP A 600 -18.85 14.57 -18.24
N TRP A 601 -18.60 14.47 -19.55
CA TRP A 601 -17.73 15.38 -20.30
C TRP A 601 -18.14 16.85 -20.24
N GLN A 602 -19.40 17.14 -19.88
CA GLN A 602 -19.88 18.51 -19.64
C GLN A 602 -19.16 19.20 -18.47
N ALA A 603 -18.54 18.44 -17.56
CA ALA A 603 -17.68 19.00 -16.53
C ALA A 603 -16.53 19.84 -17.08
N GLY A 604 -16.06 19.55 -18.30
CA GLY A 604 -15.05 20.35 -19.01
C GLY A 604 -15.46 21.82 -19.25
N ASN A 605 -16.77 22.12 -19.21
CA ASN A 605 -17.31 23.45 -19.40
C ASN A 605 -17.56 24.21 -18.08
N LYS A 606 -17.28 23.59 -16.92
CA LYS A 606 -17.58 24.17 -15.62
C LYS A 606 -16.38 24.95 -15.07
N ILE A 607 -16.66 26.15 -14.59
CA ILE A 607 -15.78 26.94 -13.72
C ILE A 607 -16.47 27.13 -12.37
N ARG A 608 -15.75 26.94 -11.28
CA ARG A 608 -16.26 27.26 -9.94
C ARG A 608 -15.60 28.51 -9.38
N GLU A 609 -16.39 29.30 -8.66
CA GLU A 609 -15.87 30.44 -7.90
C GLU A 609 -15.15 29.92 -6.64
N LEU A 610 -13.90 30.33 -6.44
CA LEU A 610 -13.15 30.01 -5.24
C LEU A 610 -13.61 30.90 -4.08
N VAL A 611 -14.13 30.27 -3.03
CA VAL A 611 -14.50 30.95 -1.79
C VAL A 611 -13.27 31.54 -1.11
N ALA A 612 -13.42 32.63 -0.37
CA ALA A 612 -12.31 33.44 0.19
C ALA A 612 -11.30 32.71 1.10
N LYS A 613 -11.59 31.46 1.51
CA LYS A 613 -10.69 30.60 2.32
C LYS A 613 -10.12 29.41 1.56
N SER A 614 -10.36 29.29 0.25
CA SER A 614 -9.75 28.22 -0.55
C SER A 614 -8.24 28.40 -0.60
N LYS A 615 -7.50 27.31 -0.36
CA LYS A 615 -6.04 27.25 -0.52
C LYS A 615 -5.62 27.03 -1.98
N GLU A 616 -6.57 26.88 -2.88
CA GLU A 616 -6.29 26.60 -4.28
C GLU A 616 -5.90 27.86 -5.05
N ALA A 617 -4.92 27.71 -5.94
CA ALA A 617 -4.60 28.75 -6.90
C ALA A 617 -5.76 28.89 -7.92
N PRO A 618 -6.24 30.12 -8.20
CA PRO A 618 -7.20 30.34 -9.27
C PRO A 618 -6.55 30.13 -10.63
N ASP A 619 -7.30 29.55 -11.56
CA ASP A 619 -6.92 29.50 -12.97
C ASP A 619 -7.30 30.82 -13.68
N LEU A 620 -8.37 31.47 -13.22
CA LEU A 620 -8.90 32.70 -13.80
C LEU A 620 -9.26 33.71 -12.71
N VAL A 621 -9.08 34.99 -13.00
CA VAL A 621 -9.58 36.09 -12.17
C VAL A 621 -10.43 37.00 -13.05
N ILE A 622 -11.73 37.06 -12.75
CA ILE A 622 -12.72 37.85 -13.50
C ILE A 622 -13.40 38.77 -12.49
N ASP A 623 -13.38 40.08 -12.71
CA ASP A 623 -14.02 41.08 -11.83
C ASP A 623 -13.66 40.93 -10.34
N LYS A 624 -12.38 40.66 -10.04
CA LYS A 624 -11.82 40.39 -8.69
C LYS A 624 -12.31 39.09 -8.04
N LYS A 625 -13.17 38.33 -8.70
CA LYS A 625 -13.55 36.97 -8.29
C LYS A 625 -12.56 35.98 -8.87
N LYS A 626 -12.25 34.97 -8.06
CA LYS A 626 -11.27 33.93 -8.37
C LYS A 626 -12.03 32.70 -8.84
N TYR A 627 -11.63 32.11 -9.96
CA TYR A 627 -12.26 30.94 -10.53
C TYR A 627 -11.25 29.83 -10.78
N LYS A 628 -11.73 28.60 -10.72
CA LYS A 628 -10.98 27.39 -11.05
C LYS A 628 -11.78 26.56 -12.06
N ALA A 629 -11.11 26.09 -13.11
CA ALA A 629 -11.72 25.15 -14.04
C ALA A 629 -11.78 23.76 -13.40
N GLU A 630 -12.84 23.00 -13.68
CA GLU A 630 -13.01 21.70 -13.04
C GLU A 630 -12.16 20.58 -13.63
N LEU A 631 -11.96 20.60 -14.96
CA LEU A 631 -11.32 19.53 -15.71
C LEU A 631 -10.30 20.04 -16.73
N ILE A 632 -10.65 21.06 -17.53
CA ILE A 632 -9.78 21.56 -18.61
C ILE A 632 -9.10 22.86 -18.17
N PRO A 633 -7.78 22.87 -17.95
CA PRO A 633 -7.03 24.09 -17.68
C PRO A 633 -7.24 25.15 -18.78
N PRO A 634 -7.53 26.42 -18.43
CA PRO A 634 -7.70 27.49 -19.41
C PRO A 634 -6.50 27.68 -20.35
N SER A 635 -5.29 27.42 -19.86
CA SER A 635 -4.06 27.48 -20.67
C SER A 635 -4.10 26.52 -21.87
N LEU A 636 -4.71 25.33 -21.72
CA LEU A 636 -4.87 24.38 -22.82
C LEU A 636 -5.93 24.84 -23.83
N LEU A 637 -6.99 25.50 -23.36
CA LEU A 637 -7.99 26.12 -24.24
C LEU A 637 -7.37 27.25 -25.06
N VAL A 638 -6.58 28.11 -24.43
CA VAL A 638 -5.85 29.20 -25.09
C VAL A 638 -4.88 28.63 -26.12
N ALA A 639 -4.05 27.67 -25.74
CA ALA A 639 -3.08 27.06 -26.65
C ALA A 639 -3.73 26.38 -27.87
N ARG A 640 -4.95 25.84 -27.71
CA ARG A 640 -5.64 25.11 -28.78
C ARG A 640 -6.49 26.01 -29.69
N TYR A 641 -7.19 27.00 -29.12
CA TYR A 641 -8.20 27.77 -29.82
C TYR A 641 -7.87 29.25 -29.99
N PHE A 642 -6.91 29.78 -29.22
CA PHE A 642 -6.58 31.21 -29.18
C PHE A 642 -5.06 31.45 -29.28
N ALA A 643 -4.35 30.60 -30.02
CA ALA A 643 -2.89 30.66 -30.11
C ALA A 643 -2.41 31.96 -30.78
N ASP A 644 -3.12 32.44 -31.80
CA ASP A 644 -2.80 33.67 -32.52
C ASP A 644 -3.04 34.91 -31.63
N GLU A 645 -4.14 34.92 -30.88
CA GLU A 645 -4.45 35.98 -29.91
C GLU A 645 -3.43 36.00 -28.77
N GLN A 646 -3.03 34.83 -28.27
CA GLN A 646 -2.00 34.74 -27.23
C GLN A 646 -0.66 35.29 -27.75
N ALA A 647 -0.25 34.93 -28.98
CA ALA A 647 0.95 35.47 -29.59
C ALA A 647 0.89 36.99 -29.74
N HIS A 648 -0.28 37.55 -30.06
CA HIS A 648 -0.48 38.99 -30.13
C HIS A 648 -0.37 39.67 -28.76
N VAL A 649 -0.95 39.07 -27.71
CA VAL A 649 -0.82 39.55 -26.33
C VAL A 649 0.64 39.51 -25.88
N ASP A 650 1.37 38.45 -26.18
CA ASP A 650 2.78 38.30 -25.82
C ASP A 650 3.65 39.37 -26.50
N ASP A 651 3.40 39.69 -27.78
CA ASP A 651 4.07 40.78 -28.49
C ASP A 651 3.77 42.15 -27.87
N LEU A 652 2.51 42.41 -27.50
CA LEU A 652 2.14 43.65 -26.80
C LEU A 652 2.79 43.74 -25.41
N GLN A 653 2.87 42.63 -24.68
CA GLN A 653 3.53 42.57 -23.37
C GLN A 653 5.02 42.83 -23.50
N ALA A 654 5.69 42.23 -24.49
CA ALA A 654 7.10 42.48 -24.76
C ALA A 654 7.37 43.97 -25.07
N LYS A 655 6.52 44.59 -25.88
CA LYS A 655 6.59 46.04 -26.18
C LYS A 655 6.35 46.90 -24.94
N LEU A 656 5.41 46.52 -24.08
CA LEU A 656 5.16 47.21 -22.82
C LEU A 656 6.38 47.11 -21.88
N ASP A 657 6.95 45.92 -21.72
CA ASP A 657 8.12 45.68 -20.87
C ASP A 657 9.34 46.46 -21.38
N GLU A 658 9.51 46.56 -22.70
CA GLU A 658 10.53 47.39 -23.33
C GLU A 658 10.31 48.88 -23.06
N ALA A 659 9.07 49.37 -23.19
CA ALA A 659 8.71 50.75 -22.89
C ALA A 659 8.91 51.10 -21.40
N ILE A 660 8.56 50.20 -20.49
CA ILE A 660 8.78 50.37 -19.04
C ILE A 660 10.27 50.46 -18.74
N LYS A 661 11.10 49.57 -19.33
CA LYS A 661 12.56 49.62 -19.18
C LYS A 661 13.15 50.93 -19.68
N LEU A 662 12.66 51.46 -20.81
CA LEU A 662 13.09 52.75 -21.35
C LEU A 662 12.62 53.95 -20.51
N SER A 663 11.55 53.81 -19.72
CA SER A 663 11.04 54.88 -18.83
C SER A 663 11.75 54.96 -17.46
N ILE A 664 12.55 53.93 -17.12
CA ILE A 664 13.33 53.83 -15.86
C ILE A 664 14.79 54.32 -16.07
N VAL A 665 15.18 54.58 -17.32
CA VAL A 665 16.42 55.30 -17.71
C VAL A 665 16.09 56.76 -17.92
#